data_AF-A0A1G4YVI2-F1
#
_entry.id   AF-A0A1G4YVI2-F1
#
_cell.length_a   1.000
_cell.length_b   1.000
_cell.length_c   1.000
_cell.angle_alpha   90.00
_cell.angle_beta   90.00
_cell.angle_gamma   90.00
#
_symmetry.space_group_name_H-M   'P 1'
#
loop_
_entity.id
_entity.type
_entity.pdbx_description
1 polymer ?
#
loop_
_entity_poly.entity_id
_entity_poly.type
_entity_poly.pdbx_seq_one_letter_code
_entity_poly.pdbx_strand_id
1 'polypeptide(L)'
;MNAVELMEAVQRIRDPDQAIALMMEGNQEAGRQAHRELNRYVHNFVSSALTLVEHTRVFMRKHYAGLELLTTYEEQAKASFAGSAVAQFVQGLRNYMLHRGLPNSSMFMHFTANPDAKDSSGTAQTGVRYDTASLLNWKDWKPVARIYLEKAGEYLDLHEFAQEYLTLVNQFHGWLDATLAAHHQADLQELEQIRAQLQSIDSTRRTSFTAPAEQPDSDAVDPFEFTPMQETEIDRISSALLGNIRELHFQKIPKGFETERPITTVTDREIVGPITFWGKEVGGEDAFMFIRQEEKSYGLRESDYEALDGLIDAVMKSNWARAGLSREFVEQAFCEWARERFFTAGEFFPKALSVAARGSLKKIEVWAPIANMEVEQGFDFGPVRVESITATAMEDLLRRVPSTRPEQEKQVNQLFERLRREFQGYAVVVVSIEAEPIAAQKRALQIAQDAVSLLRFFSPAASRSFMFSPVALMGADYIPTSKLIVLPEKGFILSEGTLPRSVGYWRLSTQQVSVLKSDLLDVAASLVVPESLSDFALSVRASLMTYSKGTTAADPLDRLRSCVFSLESILLRHEMEPRAHSVSNRMSFLLAHGETDRDAIKQTVRQIYWLQEQPQLTAQSRREDALLTVFESYTYDVLRLALKNSPNFHSKNQFVMEVDRVGLST
;
A
#
# COMPACT_ATOMS: atom_id res chain seq x y z
N MET A 1 16.50 3.46 -12.23
CA MET A 1 16.56 3.31 -10.76
C MET A 1 18.00 3.34 -10.28
N ASN A 2 18.81 2.28 -10.43
CA ASN A 2 20.19 2.23 -9.91
C ASN A 2 21.13 3.36 -10.39
N ALA A 3 20.99 3.80 -11.64
CA ALA A 3 21.79 4.91 -12.16
C ALA A 3 21.40 6.27 -11.53
N VAL A 4 20.10 6.47 -11.26
CA VAL A 4 19.60 7.66 -10.57
C VAL A 4 20.07 7.63 -9.12
N GLU A 5 19.98 6.49 -8.43
CA GLU A 5 20.49 6.31 -7.08
C GLU A 5 21.99 6.60 -6.97
N LEU A 6 22.80 6.13 -7.94
CA LEU A 6 24.22 6.44 -8.00
C LEU A 6 24.45 7.94 -8.21
N MET A 7 23.77 8.56 -9.18
CA MET A 7 23.93 9.98 -9.48
C MET A 7 23.53 10.86 -8.29
N GLU A 8 22.43 10.53 -7.61
CA GLU A 8 22.01 11.22 -6.39
C GLU A 8 23.01 11.01 -5.24
N ALA A 9 23.51 9.78 -5.04
CA ALA A 9 24.50 9.49 -4.01
C ALA A 9 25.80 10.27 -4.24
N VAL A 10 26.26 10.37 -5.49
CA VAL A 10 27.42 11.18 -5.86
C VAL A 10 27.14 12.66 -5.69
N GLN A 11 25.96 13.15 -6.08
CA GLN A 11 25.57 14.56 -5.93
C GLN A 11 25.52 15.01 -4.46
N ARG A 12 25.08 14.13 -3.55
CA ARG A 12 25.09 14.39 -2.10
C ARG A 12 26.51 14.52 -1.54
N ILE A 13 27.49 13.81 -2.09
CA ILE A 13 28.91 13.93 -1.70
C ILE A 13 29.57 15.15 -2.36
N ARG A 14 28.98 15.70 -3.43
CA ARG A 14 29.37 16.97 -4.04
C ARG A 14 28.84 18.20 -3.28
N ASP A 15 27.99 18.01 -2.27
CA ASP A 15 27.60 19.05 -1.32
C ASP A 15 28.78 19.29 -0.34
N PRO A 16 29.37 20.50 -0.32
CA PRO A 16 30.52 20.79 0.52
C PRO A 16 30.26 20.56 2.02
N ASP A 17 29.07 20.90 2.51
CA ASP A 17 28.74 20.81 3.94
C ASP A 17 28.66 19.34 4.40
N GLN A 18 28.06 18.49 3.58
CA GLN A 18 27.97 17.05 3.83
C GLN A 18 29.32 16.36 3.69
N ALA A 19 30.11 16.73 2.67
CA ALA A 19 31.44 16.19 2.45
C ALA A 19 32.39 16.55 3.61
N ILE A 20 32.35 17.80 4.10
CA ILE A 20 33.12 18.24 5.27
C ILE A 20 32.73 17.40 6.48
N ALA A 21 31.44 17.25 6.77
CA ALA A 21 30.97 16.46 7.91
C ALA A 21 31.43 15.00 7.88
N LEU A 22 31.51 14.39 6.69
CA LEU A 22 31.99 13.01 6.49
C LEU A 22 33.52 12.87 6.58
N MET A 23 34.27 13.96 6.35
CA MET A 23 35.74 14.00 6.40
C MET A 23 36.30 14.38 7.79
N MET A 24 35.45 14.85 8.72
CA MET A 24 35.87 15.21 10.08
C MET A 24 36.39 14.01 10.88
N GLU A 25 37.42 14.23 11.70
CA GLU A 25 38.09 13.18 12.49
C GLU A 25 37.15 12.46 13.47
N GLY A 26 36.12 13.14 13.98
CA GLY A 26 35.07 12.53 14.82
C GLY A 26 34.07 11.63 14.08
N ASN A 27 34.05 11.66 12.74
CA ASN A 27 33.08 10.95 11.89
C ASN A 27 33.74 9.92 10.97
N GLN A 28 34.96 9.48 11.26
CA GLN A 28 35.73 8.55 10.41
C GLN A 28 34.94 7.28 10.02
N GLU A 29 34.16 6.69 10.93
CA GLU A 29 33.38 5.48 10.62
C GLU A 29 32.18 5.79 9.71
N ALA A 30 31.53 6.94 9.89
CA ALA A 30 30.46 7.40 9.00
C ALA A 30 31.00 7.69 7.58
N GLY A 31 32.18 8.31 7.47
CA GLY A 31 32.88 8.51 6.21
C GLY A 31 33.24 7.18 5.52
N ARG A 32 33.79 6.21 6.26
CA ARG A 32 34.06 4.86 5.74
C ARG A 32 32.78 4.13 5.30
N GLN A 33 31.68 4.29 6.02
CA GLN A 33 30.42 3.66 5.66
C GLN A 33 29.80 4.29 4.40
N ALA A 34 29.81 5.63 4.30
CA ALA A 34 29.40 6.34 3.08
C ALA A 34 30.22 5.87 1.86
N HIS A 35 31.52 5.62 2.06
CA HIS A 35 32.41 5.07 1.05
C HIS A 35 32.03 3.64 0.61
N ARG A 36 31.63 2.77 1.54
CA ARG A 36 31.14 1.41 1.23
C ARG A 36 29.81 1.46 0.49
N GLU A 37 28.89 2.31 0.93
CA GLU A 37 27.59 2.50 0.29
C GLU A 37 27.72 3.02 -1.13
N LEU A 38 28.62 3.98 -1.38
CA LEU A 38 28.87 4.48 -2.72
C LEU A 38 29.41 3.38 -3.65
N ASN A 39 30.33 2.55 -3.16
CA ASN A 39 30.83 1.39 -3.90
C ASN A 39 29.72 0.34 -4.15
N ARG A 40 28.77 0.17 -3.23
CA ARG A 40 27.56 -0.65 -3.44
C ARG A 40 26.70 -0.08 -4.56
N TYR A 41 26.47 1.24 -4.60
CA TYR A 41 25.73 1.87 -5.70
C TYR A 41 26.44 1.71 -7.04
N VAL A 42 27.77 1.86 -7.09
CA VAL A 42 28.54 1.61 -8.31
C VAL A 42 28.42 0.15 -8.75
N HIS A 43 28.53 -0.79 -7.83
CA HIS A 43 28.35 -2.21 -8.13
C HIS A 43 26.95 -2.50 -8.71
N ASN A 44 25.90 -1.95 -8.09
CA ASN A 44 24.52 -2.09 -8.54
C ASN A 44 24.31 -1.45 -9.92
N PHE A 45 24.92 -0.29 -10.15
CA PHE A 45 24.90 0.41 -11.43
C PHE A 45 25.53 -0.45 -12.53
N VAL A 46 26.79 -0.85 -12.40
CA VAL A 46 27.50 -1.62 -13.44
C VAL A 46 26.89 -3.01 -13.66
N SER A 47 26.31 -3.62 -12.62
CA SER A 47 25.59 -4.89 -12.74
C SER A 47 24.27 -4.73 -13.48
N SER A 48 23.51 -3.66 -13.19
CA SER A 48 22.27 -3.37 -13.90
C SER A 48 22.51 -2.99 -15.36
N ALA A 49 23.61 -2.29 -15.65
CA ALA A 49 24.01 -1.96 -17.02
C ALA A 49 24.18 -3.22 -17.87
N LEU A 50 24.90 -4.23 -17.37
CA LEU A 50 25.09 -5.48 -18.11
C LEU A 50 23.79 -6.29 -18.21
N THR A 51 22.96 -6.26 -17.17
CA THR A 51 21.65 -6.91 -17.16
C THR A 51 20.73 -6.33 -18.23
N LEU A 52 20.68 -4.99 -18.36
CA LEU A 52 19.91 -4.30 -19.38
C LEU A 52 20.36 -4.68 -20.80
N VAL A 53 21.68 -4.71 -21.03
CA VAL A 53 22.25 -5.14 -22.32
C VAL A 53 21.79 -6.55 -22.67
N GLU A 54 21.86 -7.48 -21.72
CA GLU A 54 21.48 -8.88 -21.96
C GLU A 54 19.98 -9.04 -22.19
N HIS A 55 19.15 -8.42 -21.34
CA HIS A 55 17.70 -8.46 -21.49
C HIS A 55 17.26 -7.88 -22.84
N THR A 56 17.82 -6.74 -23.25
CA THR A 56 17.50 -6.11 -24.53
C THR A 56 17.90 -7.04 -25.68
N ARG A 57 19.09 -7.63 -25.62
CA ARG A 57 19.56 -8.57 -26.65
C ARG A 57 18.66 -9.81 -26.76
N VAL A 58 18.29 -10.41 -25.64
CA VAL A 58 17.40 -11.59 -25.59
C VAL A 58 16.01 -11.22 -26.08
N PHE A 59 15.47 -10.08 -25.66
CA PHE A 59 14.19 -9.57 -26.12
C PHE A 59 14.17 -9.41 -27.65
N MET A 60 15.18 -8.73 -28.20
CA MET A 60 15.28 -8.51 -29.64
C MET A 60 15.33 -9.83 -30.42
N ARG A 61 16.13 -10.79 -29.96
CA ARG A 61 16.24 -12.11 -30.59
C ARG A 61 14.97 -12.94 -30.46
N LYS A 62 14.28 -12.88 -29.32
CA LYS A 62 13.08 -13.67 -29.07
C LYS A 62 11.89 -13.18 -29.89
N HIS A 63 11.71 -11.87 -30.00
CA HIS A 63 10.51 -11.28 -30.58
C HIS A 63 10.68 -10.82 -32.04
N TYR A 64 11.91 -10.64 -32.52
CA TYR A 64 12.17 -10.14 -33.87
C TYR A 64 13.13 -11.03 -34.68
N ALA A 65 13.26 -12.32 -34.29
CA ALA A 65 14.05 -13.28 -35.06
C ALA A 65 13.56 -13.37 -36.51
N GLY A 66 14.51 -13.31 -37.46
CA GLY A 66 14.24 -13.41 -38.89
C GLY A 66 13.70 -12.14 -39.55
N LEU A 67 13.55 -11.04 -38.79
CA LEU A 67 13.14 -9.74 -39.31
C LEU A 67 14.35 -8.84 -39.56
N GLU A 68 14.25 -7.95 -40.56
CA GLU A 68 15.29 -6.95 -40.88
C GLU A 68 15.62 -6.04 -39.67
N LEU A 69 14.61 -5.79 -38.83
CA LEU A 69 14.74 -5.01 -37.60
C LEU A 69 15.81 -5.54 -36.63
N LEU A 70 15.94 -6.88 -36.52
CA LEU A 70 16.97 -7.48 -35.68
C LEU A 70 18.38 -7.18 -36.21
N THR A 71 18.55 -7.24 -37.53
CA THR A 71 19.82 -6.89 -38.20
C THR A 71 20.18 -5.42 -37.94
N THR A 72 19.22 -4.50 -38.12
CA THR A 72 19.40 -3.07 -37.85
C THR A 72 19.79 -2.82 -36.38
N TYR A 73 19.16 -3.52 -35.44
CA TYR A 73 19.53 -3.47 -34.02
C TYR A 73 20.96 -3.96 -33.77
N GLU A 74 21.35 -5.12 -34.30
CA GLU A 74 22.68 -5.68 -34.06
C GLU A 74 23.79 -4.77 -34.65
N GLU A 75 23.56 -4.15 -35.81
CA GLU A 75 24.47 -3.19 -36.43
C GLU A 75 24.62 -1.92 -35.59
N GLN A 76 23.51 -1.31 -35.16
CA GLN A 76 23.55 -0.11 -34.35
C GLN A 76 24.15 -0.38 -32.97
N ALA A 77 23.79 -1.50 -32.32
CA ALA A 77 24.37 -1.88 -31.03
C ALA A 77 25.90 -2.02 -31.13
N LYS A 78 26.38 -2.62 -32.23
CA LYS A 78 27.82 -2.69 -32.52
C LYS A 78 28.42 -1.30 -32.73
N ALA A 79 27.78 -0.44 -33.53
CA ALA A 79 28.25 0.92 -33.80
C ALA A 79 28.34 1.79 -32.53
N SER A 80 27.34 1.73 -31.66
CA SER A 80 27.25 2.55 -30.45
C SER A 80 28.18 2.08 -29.32
N PHE A 81 28.36 0.76 -29.14
CA PHE A 81 29.04 0.24 -27.95
C PHE A 81 30.40 -0.41 -28.21
N ALA A 82 30.68 -0.94 -29.41
CA ALA A 82 31.94 -1.64 -29.65
C ALA A 82 33.15 -0.69 -29.64
N GLY A 83 32.97 0.54 -30.15
CA GLY A 83 34.00 1.59 -30.17
C GLY A 83 33.97 2.55 -28.97
N SER A 84 32.95 2.47 -28.11
CA SER A 84 32.79 3.41 -27.00
C SER A 84 33.72 3.08 -25.83
N ALA A 85 34.61 4.03 -25.53
CA ALA A 85 35.59 3.94 -24.47
C ALA A 85 34.95 3.73 -23.09
N VAL A 86 33.96 4.56 -22.75
CA VAL A 86 33.22 4.46 -21.48
C VAL A 86 32.39 3.18 -21.39
N ALA A 87 31.82 2.68 -22.49
CA ALA A 87 31.03 1.44 -22.45
C ALA A 87 31.91 0.21 -22.20
N GLN A 88 33.07 0.14 -22.86
CA GLN A 88 34.05 -0.92 -22.62
C GLN A 88 34.62 -0.82 -21.20
N PHE A 89 34.81 0.40 -20.68
CA PHE A 89 35.20 0.62 -19.30
C PHE A 89 34.14 0.14 -18.31
N VAL A 90 32.87 0.53 -18.43
CA VAL A 90 31.79 0.10 -17.51
C VAL A 90 31.62 -1.43 -17.51
N GLN A 91 31.67 -2.05 -18.70
CA GLN A 91 31.63 -3.52 -18.80
C GLN A 91 32.85 -4.17 -18.12
N GLY A 92 34.04 -3.61 -18.33
CA GLY A 92 35.26 -4.08 -17.67
C GLY A 92 35.23 -3.85 -16.16
N LEU A 93 34.69 -2.72 -15.70
CA LEU A 93 34.59 -2.35 -14.28
C LEU A 93 33.72 -3.35 -13.52
N ARG A 94 32.59 -3.76 -14.10
CA ARG A 94 31.77 -4.85 -13.55
C ARG A 94 32.61 -6.12 -13.34
N ASN A 95 33.40 -6.50 -14.33
CA ASN A 95 34.23 -7.71 -14.25
C ASN A 95 35.39 -7.55 -13.25
N TYR A 96 36.02 -6.38 -13.21
CA TYR A 96 37.01 -6.04 -12.19
C TYR A 96 36.42 -6.21 -10.78
N MET A 97 35.23 -5.66 -10.53
CA MET A 97 34.58 -5.71 -9.22
C MET A 97 34.24 -7.14 -8.78
N LEU A 98 33.93 -8.04 -9.73
CA LEU A 98 33.63 -9.43 -9.42
C LEU A 98 34.85 -10.32 -9.26
N HIS A 99 35.94 -10.04 -9.97
CA HIS A 99 37.13 -10.91 -9.97
C HIS A 99 38.28 -10.40 -9.11
N ARG A 100 38.32 -9.11 -8.80
CA ARG A 100 39.43 -8.47 -8.06
C ARG A 100 38.99 -7.72 -6.81
N GLY A 101 37.75 -7.24 -6.75
CA GLY A 101 37.19 -6.53 -5.60
C GLY A 101 36.89 -5.05 -5.89
N LEU A 102 36.58 -4.28 -4.83
CA LEU A 102 36.18 -2.88 -4.97
C LEU A 102 37.36 -2.01 -5.45
N PRO A 103 37.15 -1.06 -6.38
CA PRO A 103 38.18 -0.11 -6.79
C PRO A 103 38.65 0.75 -5.62
N ASN A 104 39.92 1.14 -5.63
CA ASN A 104 40.43 2.09 -4.66
C ASN A 104 39.87 3.48 -4.99
N SER A 105 38.96 3.97 -4.15
CA SER A 105 38.40 5.32 -4.23
C SER A 105 38.96 6.24 -3.15
N SER A 106 39.02 7.53 -3.45
CA SER A 106 39.31 8.60 -2.48
C SER A 106 38.27 9.71 -2.60
N MET A 107 37.90 10.32 -1.48
CA MET A 107 37.14 11.57 -1.49
C MET A 107 38.11 12.74 -1.67
N PHE A 108 37.72 13.76 -2.44
CA PHE A 108 38.53 14.95 -2.66
C PHE A 108 37.76 16.23 -2.35
N MET A 109 38.51 17.30 -2.07
CA MET A 109 38.01 18.66 -1.92
C MET A 109 38.97 19.61 -2.62
N HIS A 110 38.46 20.39 -3.56
CA HIS A 110 39.20 21.44 -4.25
C HIS A 110 38.57 22.78 -3.89
N PHE A 111 39.37 23.72 -3.40
CA PHE A 111 38.90 25.06 -3.05
C PHE A 111 39.43 26.06 -4.07
N THR A 112 38.52 26.74 -4.77
CA THR A 112 38.84 27.85 -5.66
C THR A 112 38.46 29.16 -5.00
N ALA A 113 39.47 29.95 -4.64
CA ALA A 113 39.27 31.30 -4.12
C ALA A 113 38.87 32.24 -5.26
N ASN A 114 37.86 33.09 -5.05
CA ASN A 114 37.50 34.13 -6.00
C ASN A 114 38.42 35.36 -5.80
N PRO A 115 39.31 35.71 -6.76
CA PRO A 115 40.29 36.77 -6.55
C PRO A 115 39.69 38.18 -6.41
N ASP A 116 38.46 38.39 -6.90
CA ASP A 116 37.79 39.70 -6.96
C ASP A 116 36.73 39.92 -5.86
N ALA A 117 36.51 38.95 -5.00
CA ALA A 117 35.58 39.09 -3.87
C ALA A 117 36.31 39.69 -2.65
N LYS A 118 35.80 40.81 -2.11
CA LYS A 118 36.30 41.43 -0.87
C LYS A 118 35.99 40.61 0.38
N ASP A 119 35.05 39.70 0.27
CA ASP A 119 34.75 38.68 1.27
C ASP A 119 35.44 37.40 0.79
N SER A 120 35.98 36.62 1.71
CA SER A 120 36.69 35.36 1.43
C SER A 120 35.77 34.25 0.87
N SER A 121 34.88 34.56 -0.07
CA SER A 121 34.00 33.61 -0.73
C SER A 121 34.79 32.87 -1.82
N GLY A 122 35.14 31.62 -1.52
CA GLY A 122 35.58 30.65 -2.52
C GLY A 122 34.49 29.61 -2.77
N THR A 123 34.56 28.95 -3.91
CA THR A 123 33.75 27.76 -4.20
C THR A 123 34.54 26.52 -3.82
N ALA A 124 33.92 25.63 -3.06
CA ALA A 124 34.48 24.31 -2.75
C ALA A 124 33.81 23.28 -3.68
N GLN A 125 34.61 22.49 -4.38
CA GLN A 125 34.15 21.33 -5.13
C GLN A 125 34.59 20.06 -4.41
N THR A 126 33.64 19.23 -4.02
CA THR A 126 33.88 17.95 -3.37
C THR A 126 33.46 16.80 -4.28
N GLY A 127 33.97 15.59 -4.06
CA GLY A 127 33.59 14.44 -4.87
C GLY A 127 34.36 13.17 -4.52
N VAL A 128 34.10 12.10 -5.28
CA VAL A 128 34.79 10.81 -5.16
C VAL A 128 35.41 10.45 -6.48
N ARG A 129 36.65 9.95 -6.40
CA ARG A 129 37.45 9.58 -7.56
C ARG A 129 38.16 8.24 -7.35
N TYR A 130 38.31 7.47 -8.42
CA TYR A 130 39.13 6.26 -8.43
C TYR A 130 40.57 6.56 -8.78
N ASP A 131 41.50 5.88 -8.11
CA ASP A 131 42.91 5.86 -8.52
C ASP A 131 43.07 5.02 -9.78
N THR A 132 43.45 5.65 -10.89
CA THR A 132 43.59 4.98 -12.19
C THR A 132 44.75 3.99 -12.18
N ALA A 133 45.81 4.23 -11.40
CA ALA A 133 46.95 3.31 -11.30
C ALA A 133 46.51 1.96 -10.71
N SER A 134 45.66 1.97 -9.68
CA SER A 134 45.08 0.76 -9.10
C SER A 134 44.23 -0.04 -10.09
N LEU A 135 43.50 0.64 -10.98
CA LEU A 135 42.68 0.03 -12.02
C LEU A 135 43.54 -0.56 -13.15
N LEU A 136 44.55 0.18 -13.63
CA LEU A 136 45.44 -0.23 -14.73
C LEU A 136 46.28 -1.48 -14.43
N ASN A 137 46.42 -1.82 -13.14
CA ASN A 137 47.04 -3.08 -12.72
C ASN A 137 46.25 -4.33 -13.13
N TRP A 138 45.00 -4.22 -13.59
CA TRP A 138 44.23 -5.37 -14.06
C TRP A 138 44.56 -5.65 -15.53
N LYS A 139 44.90 -6.91 -15.83
CA LYS A 139 45.40 -7.30 -17.15
C LYS A 139 44.28 -7.49 -18.18
N ASP A 140 43.06 -7.80 -17.73
CA ASP A 140 41.96 -8.17 -18.63
C ASP A 140 41.11 -6.96 -19.10
N TRP A 141 41.60 -5.73 -18.90
CA TRP A 141 41.04 -4.57 -19.58
C TRP A 141 41.19 -4.73 -21.09
N LYS A 142 40.08 -4.59 -21.82
CA LYS A 142 40.11 -4.49 -23.28
C LYS A 142 40.92 -3.26 -23.71
N PRO A 143 41.60 -3.27 -24.87
CA PRO A 143 42.46 -2.16 -25.31
C PRO A 143 41.78 -0.79 -25.27
N VAL A 144 40.51 -0.73 -25.69
CA VAL A 144 39.69 0.51 -25.69
C VAL A 144 39.43 1.05 -24.28
N ALA A 145 39.14 0.17 -23.31
CA ALA A 145 38.95 0.57 -21.91
C ALA A 145 40.28 0.95 -21.23
N ARG A 146 41.39 0.33 -21.63
CA ARG A 146 42.72 0.69 -21.14
C ARG A 146 43.13 2.10 -21.55
N ILE A 147 42.92 2.44 -22.83
CA ILE A 147 43.17 3.79 -23.36
C ILE A 147 42.28 4.84 -22.65
N TYR A 148 41.04 4.48 -22.31
CA TYR A 148 40.16 5.35 -21.53
C TYR A 148 40.76 5.69 -20.16
N LEU A 149 41.25 4.69 -19.43
CA LEU A 149 41.90 4.85 -18.13
C LEU A 149 43.21 5.65 -18.22
N GLU A 150 44.01 5.42 -19.26
CA GLU A 150 45.26 6.17 -19.49
C GLU A 150 45.00 7.65 -19.80
N LYS A 151 43.90 7.96 -20.51
CA LYS A 151 43.49 9.34 -20.81
C LYS A 151 42.89 10.09 -19.62
N ALA A 152 42.31 9.38 -18.65
CA ALA A 152 41.73 9.99 -17.46
C ALA A 152 42.79 10.63 -16.53
N GLY A 153 44.09 10.30 -16.70
CA GLY A 153 45.16 10.83 -15.87
C GLY A 153 45.29 10.07 -14.54
N GLU A 154 45.56 10.79 -13.44
CA GLU A 154 45.79 10.17 -12.11
C GLU A 154 44.49 9.68 -11.45
N TYR A 155 43.36 10.34 -11.75
CA TYR A 155 42.09 10.04 -11.11
C TYR A 155 40.93 10.00 -12.10
N LEU A 156 39.99 9.08 -11.87
CA LEU A 156 38.74 9.00 -12.62
C LEU A 156 37.56 9.40 -11.73
N ASP A 157 36.85 10.47 -12.07
CA ASP A 157 35.68 10.95 -11.31
C ASP A 157 34.47 10.01 -11.52
N LEU A 158 33.82 9.62 -10.41
CA LEU A 158 32.69 8.69 -10.44
C LEU A 158 31.45 9.25 -11.14
N HIS A 159 31.18 10.54 -10.95
CA HIS A 159 30.06 11.21 -11.61
C HIS A 159 30.28 11.27 -13.12
N GLU A 160 31.49 11.60 -13.55
CA GLU A 160 31.78 11.86 -14.96
C GLU A 160 31.57 10.61 -15.82
N PHE A 161 32.19 9.48 -15.46
CA PHE A 161 32.02 8.26 -16.25
C PHE A 161 30.59 7.72 -16.18
N ALA A 162 29.91 7.86 -15.04
CA ALA A 162 28.53 7.42 -14.88
C ALA A 162 27.58 8.23 -15.77
N GLN A 163 27.75 9.56 -15.78
CA GLN A 163 26.99 10.47 -16.63
C GLN A 163 27.29 10.26 -18.13
N GLU A 164 28.55 10.05 -18.49
CA GLU A 164 28.97 9.78 -19.87
C GLU A 164 28.32 8.48 -20.38
N TYR A 165 28.36 7.42 -19.57
CA TYR A 165 27.72 6.14 -19.90
C TYR A 165 26.19 6.25 -19.97
N LEU A 166 25.57 6.95 -19.02
CA LEU A 166 24.11 7.19 -19.02
C LEU A 166 23.65 7.91 -20.28
N THR A 167 24.40 8.93 -20.69
CA THR A 167 24.11 9.69 -21.90
C THR A 167 24.14 8.78 -23.13
N LEU A 168 25.17 7.94 -23.25
CA LEU A 168 25.30 6.98 -24.33
C LEU A 168 24.15 5.96 -24.36
N VAL A 169 23.82 5.36 -23.21
CA VAL A 169 22.75 4.37 -23.10
C VAL A 169 21.39 4.99 -23.42
N ASN A 170 21.11 6.19 -22.90
CA ASN A 170 19.85 6.89 -23.18
C ASN A 170 19.72 7.27 -24.66
N GLN A 171 20.82 7.69 -25.32
CA GLN A 171 20.82 7.95 -26.75
C GLN A 171 20.53 6.68 -27.56
N PHE A 172 21.16 5.55 -27.21
CA PHE A 172 20.91 4.28 -27.87
C PHE A 172 19.48 3.78 -27.67
N HIS A 173 18.96 3.82 -26.44
CA HIS A 173 17.59 3.38 -26.16
C HIS A 173 16.56 4.34 -26.77
N GLY A 174 16.80 5.65 -26.78
CA GLY A 174 15.94 6.60 -27.51
C GLY A 174 15.90 6.31 -29.01
N TRP A 175 17.03 5.95 -29.61
CA TRP A 175 17.05 5.46 -31.00
C TRP A 175 16.29 4.14 -31.15
N LEU A 176 16.48 3.17 -30.25
CA LEU A 176 15.83 1.87 -30.33
C LEU A 176 14.31 1.98 -30.17
N ASP A 177 13.85 2.81 -29.23
CA ASP A 177 12.43 3.10 -29.00
C ASP A 177 11.81 3.76 -30.23
N ALA A 178 12.48 4.75 -30.84
CA ALA A 178 12.02 5.35 -32.09
C ALA A 178 11.95 4.34 -33.24
N THR A 179 12.94 3.45 -33.33
CA THR A 179 12.98 2.41 -34.36
C THR A 179 11.86 1.38 -34.17
N LEU A 180 11.63 0.93 -32.94
CA LEU A 180 10.54 0.03 -32.60
C LEU A 180 9.17 0.69 -32.80
N ALA A 181 9.03 1.96 -32.42
CA ALA A 181 7.79 2.71 -32.64
C ALA A 181 7.48 2.90 -34.12
N ALA A 182 8.49 3.12 -34.97
CA ALA A 182 8.32 3.17 -36.41
C ALA A 182 7.91 1.80 -36.99
N HIS A 183 8.52 0.71 -36.51
CA HIS A 183 8.16 -0.64 -36.94
C HIS A 183 6.73 -1.02 -36.53
N HIS A 184 6.34 -0.68 -35.30
CA HIS A 184 4.99 -0.93 -34.75
C HIS A 184 4.06 0.25 -34.99
N GLN A 185 4.33 1.14 -35.95
CA GLN A 185 3.56 2.38 -36.10
C GLN A 185 2.07 2.11 -36.33
N ALA A 186 1.74 1.08 -37.12
CA ALA A 186 0.36 0.68 -37.35
C ALA A 186 -0.29 0.15 -36.06
N ASP A 187 0.37 -0.75 -35.35
CA ASP A 187 -0.12 -1.35 -34.10
C ASP A 187 -0.24 -0.30 -32.97
N LEU A 188 0.69 0.65 -32.91
CA LEU A 188 0.66 1.77 -31.99
C LEU A 188 -0.42 2.78 -32.38
N GLN A 189 -0.68 3.00 -33.67
CA GLN A 189 -1.81 3.82 -34.11
C GLN A 189 -3.14 3.15 -33.75
N GLU A 190 -3.26 1.84 -33.89
CA GLU A 190 -4.42 1.08 -33.43
C GLU A 190 -4.55 1.17 -31.90
N LEU A 191 -3.46 0.97 -31.16
CA LEU A 191 -3.44 1.13 -29.71
C LEU A 191 -3.79 2.56 -29.28
N GLU A 192 -3.30 3.58 -29.96
CA GLU A 192 -3.64 4.98 -29.69
C GLU A 192 -5.06 5.31 -30.14
N GLN A 193 -5.62 4.64 -31.13
CA GLN A 193 -7.06 4.74 -31.44
C GLN A 193 -7.89 4.09 -30.34
N ILE A 194 -7.51 2.91 -29.85
CA ILE A 194 -8.18 2.21 -28.76
C ILE A 194 -8.01 2.97 -27.44
N ARG A 195 -6.83 3.56 -27.19
CA ARG A 195 -6.56 4.43 -26.04
C ARG A 195 -7.23 5.78 -26.17
N ALA A 196 -7.35 6.36 -27.37
CA ALA A 196 -8.14 7.56 -27.59
C ALA A 196 -9.63 7.26 -27.48
N GLN A 197 -10.08 6.05 -27.79
CA GLN A 197 -11.43 5.58 -27.45
C GLN A 197 -11.56 5.50 -25.93
N LEU A 198 -10.70 4.78 -25.22
CA LEU A 198 -10.66 4.69 -23.74
C LEU A 198 -10.46 6.04 -23.03
N GLN A 199 -9.63 6.94 -23.55
CA GLN A 199 -9.37 8.26 -23.03
C GLN A 199 -10.41 9.25 -23.48
N SER A 200 -11.10 9.11 -24.61
CA SER A 200 -12.33 9.86 -24.86
C SER A 200 -13.42 9.41 -23.88
N ILE A 201 -13.43 8.14 -23.49
CA ILE A 201 -14.28 7.60 -22.42
C ILE A 201 -13.85 8.19 -21.05
N ASP A 202 -12.55 8.35 -20.76
CA ASP A 202 -12.02 8.84 -19.45
C ASP A 202 -11.80 10.37 -19.34
N SER A 203 -11.51 11.09 -20.43
CA SER A 203 -11.28 12.55 -20.47
C SER A 203 -12.56 13.32 -20.69
N THR A 204 -13.61 12.70 -21.25
CA THR A 204 -14.98 13.20 -21.07
C THR A 204 -15.42 13.01 -19.59
N ARG A 205 -14.86 12.04 -18.85
CA ARG A 205 -15.01 11.92 -17.38
C ARG A 205 -14.15 12.89 -16.57
N ARG A 206 -13.04 13.44 -17.10
CA ARG A 206 -12.09 14.29 -16.35
C ARG A 206 -11.99 15.76 -16.79
N THR A 207 -12.48 16.17 -17.96
CA THR A 207 -12.58 17.59 -18.35
C THR A 207 -13.87 18.23 -17.86
N SER A 208 -14.07 18.22 -16.54
CA SER A 208 -14.75 19.33 -15.87
C SER A 208 -14.18 19.54 -14.46
N PHE A 209 -12.85 19.56 -14.32
CA PHE A 209 -12.20 20.15 -13.16
C PHE A 209 -10.86 20.79 -13.54
N THR A 210 -10.92 22.04 -14.01
CA THR A 210 -9.88 23.03 -13.72
C THR A 210 -10.43 23.96 -12.65
N ALA A 211 -9.77 23.99 -11.49
CA ALA A 211 -10.07 24.92 -10.41
C ALA A 211 -9.66 26.35 -10.81
N PRO A 212 -10.54 27.35 -10.68
CA PRO A 212 -10.14 28.72 -10.45
C PRO A 212 -9.94 28.95 -8.95
N ALA A 213 -9.03 29.88 -8.67
CA ALA A 213 -8.59 30.32 -7.36
C ALA A 213 -9.71 30.67 -6.38
N GLU A 214 -9.39 30.47 -5.10
CA GLU A 214 -10.15 30.94 -3.93
C GLU A 214 -10.54 32.41 -4.06
N GLN A 215 -11.84 32.67 -3.92
CA GLN A 215 -12.35 33.79 -3.13
C GLN A 215 -13.58 33.35 -2.34
N PRO A 216 -13.79 33.90 -1.14
CA PRO A 216 -14.84 33.49 -0.23
C PRO A 216 -16.14 34.19 -0.59
N ASP A 217 -17.24 33.45 -0.64
CA ASP A 217 -18.42 33.72 0.18
C ASP A 217 -19.59 32.78 -0.20
N SER A 218 -20.33 32.41 0.85
CA SER A 218 -21.79 32.27 0.89
C SER A 218 -22.47 31.80 -0.40
N ASP A 219 -22.94 30.54 -0.41
CA ASP A 219 -24.37 30.26 -0.57
C ASP A 219 -24.66 28.80 -0.20
N ALA A 220 -25.56 28.62 0.76
CA ALA A 220 -26.03 27.33 1.21
C ALA A 220 -26.86 26.67 0.09
N VAL A 221 -26.28 25.71 -0.62
CA VAL A 221 -27.04 24.81 -1.50
C VAL A 221 -27.92 23.93 -0.62
N ASP A 222 -29.22 23.91 -0.91
CA ASP A 222 -30.19 23.09 -0.22
C ASP A 222 -29.79 21.60 -0.26
N PRO A 223 -30.02 20.84 0.82
CA PRO A 223 -29.61 19.44 0.90
C PRO A 223 -30.28 18.62 -0.22
N PHE A 224 -29.49 17.74 -0.86
CA PHE A 224 -29.92 16.81 -1.92
C PHE A 224 -30.29 17.43 -3.27
N GLU A 225 -29.81 18.62 -3.58
CA GLU A 225 -30.00 19.24 -4.89
C GLU A 225 -28.70 19.25 -5.70
N PHE A 226 -28.84 19.07 -7.01
CA PHE A 226 -27.76 19.23 -7.96
C PHE A 226 -27.80 20.66 -8.49
N THR A 227 -26.64 21.22 -8.83
CA THR A 227 -26.62 22.50 -9.55
C THR A 227 -27.25 22.32 -10.94
N PRO A 228 -27.83 23.36 -11.57
CA PRO A 228 -28.43 23.24 -12.90
C PRO A 228 -27.49 22.66 -13.97
N MET A 229 -26.18 22.93 -13.84
CA MET A 229 -25.14 22.36 -14.69
C MET A 229 -25.00 20.85 -14.50
N GLN A 230 -24.97 20.39 -13.23
CA GLN A 230 -24.91 18.96 -12.89
C GLN A 230 -26.18 18.23 -13.32
N GLU A 231 -27.36 18.82 -13.11
CA GLU A 231 -28.64 18.23 -13.55
C GLU A 231 -28.63 17.96 -15.07
N THR A 232 -28.19 18.95 -15.86
CA THR A 232 -28.11 18.84 -17.32
C THR A 232 -27.10 17.75 -17.75
N GLU A 233 -25.95 17.67 -17.10
CA GLU A 233 -24.93 16.65 -17.38
C GLU A 233 -25.44 15.24 -17.07
N ILE A 234 -26.01 15.04 -15.88
CA ILE A 234 -26.54 13.75 -15.40
C ILE A 234 -27.72 13.29 -16.26
N ASP A 235 -28.64 14.20 -16.61
CA ASP A 235 -29.80 13.88 -17.43
C ASP A 235 -29.41 13.46 -18.85
N ARG A 236 -28.44 14.16 -19.45
CA ARG A 236 -27.90 13.81 -20.78
C ARG A 236 -27.31 12.40 -20.80
N ILE A 237 -26.51 12.04 -19.78
CA ILE A 237 -25.86 10.72 -19.71
C ILE A 237 -26.89 9.63 -19.46
N SER A 238 -27.79 9.82 -18.48
CA SER A 238 -28.82 8.83 -18.14
C SER A 238 -29.83 8.59 -19.27
N SER A 239 -30.21 9.64 -20.01
CA SER A 239 -31.08 9.51 -21.20
C SER A 239 -30.40 8.74 -22.34
N ALA A 240 -29.09 8.98 -22.57
CA ALA A 240 -28.32 8.23 -23.55
C ALA A 240 -28.22 6.74 -23.17
N LEU A 241 -27.98 6.44 -21.89
CA LEU A 241 -27.96 5.09 -21.36
C LEU A 241 -29.31 4.38 -21.51
N LEU A 242 -30.43 5.07 -21.22
CA LEU A 242 -31.77 4.52 -21.40
C LEU A 242 -32.02 4.11 -22.87
N GLY A 243 -31.52 4.90 -23.82
CA GLY A 243 -31.59 4.61 -25.25
C GLY A 243 -30.78 3.40 -25.72
N ASN A 244 -29.78 2.97 -24.93
CA ASN A 244 -28.93 1.83 -25.27
C ASN A 244 -29.47 0.49 -24.72
N ILE A 245 -30.53 0.52 -23.90
CA ILE A 245 -31.16 -0.69 -23.36
C ILE A 245 -31.79 -1.50 -24.50
N ARG A 246 -31.42 -2.77 -24.59
CA ARG A 246 -31.80 -3.66 -25.69
C ARG A 246 -32.12 -5.07 -25.20
N GLU A 247 -32.78 -5.86 -26.05
CA GLU A 247 -33.06 -7.27 -25.79
C GLU A 247 -31.75 -8.08 -25.83
N LEU A 248 -31.48 -8.84 -24.77
CA LEU A 248 -30.27 -9.65 -24.56
C LEU A 248 -30.58 -11.13 -24.68
N HIS A 249 -29.69 -11.86 -25.36
CA HIS A 249 -29.78 -13.30 -25.53
C HIS A 249 -28.53 -13.96 -24.95
N PHE A 250 -28.67 -14.69 -23.84
CA PHE A 250 -27.54 -15.27 -23.13
C PHE A 250 -27.16 -16.67 -23.64
N GLN A 251 -25.87 -16.94 -23.72
CA GLN A 251 -25.33 -18.27 -24.03
C GLN A 251 -25.62 -19.24 -22.88
N LYS A 252 -25.90 -20.50 -23.22
CA LYS A 252 -26.00 -21.56 -22.22
C LYS A 252 -24.60 -21.87 -21.69
N ILE A 253 -24.43 -21.74 -20.37
CA ILE A 253 -23.19 -22.09 -19.69
C ILE A 253 -22.97 -23.60 -19.84
N PRO A 254 -21.81 -24.06 -20.35
CA PRO A 254 -21.50 -25.48 -20.42
C PRO A 254 -21.53 -26.08 -19.01
N LYS A 255 -22.17 -27.23 -18.86
CA LYS A 255 -22.19 -27.94 -17.57
C LYS A 255 -20.74 -28.37 -17.25
N GLY A 256 -20.17 -27.81 -16.19
CA GLY A 256 -18.87 -28.25 -15.65
C GLY A 256 -18.92 -29.69 -15.14
N PHE A 257 -17.81 -30.17 -14.58
CA PHE A 257 -17.81 -31.47 -13.92
C PHE A 257 -18.66 -31.43 -12.64
N GLU A 258 -19.26 -32.57 -12.28
CA GLU A 258 -20.09 -32.67 -11.08
C GLU A 258 -19.23 -32.55 -9.83
N THR A 259 -19.60 -31.63 -8.93
CA THR A 259 -18.90 -31.45 -7.66
C THR A 259 -19.47 -32.39 -6.60
N GLU A 260 -18.59 -33.05 -5.86
CA GLU A 260 -18.98 -33.83 -4.67
C GLU A 260 -19.19 -32.95 -3.44
N ARG A 261 -18.94 -31.64 -3.55
CA ARG A 261 -19.24 -30.69 -2.47
C ARG A 261 -20.77 -30.61 -2.30
N PRO A 262 -21.31 -30.67 -1.07
CA PRO A 262 -22.72 -30.42 -0.83
C PRO A 262 -23.14 -29.09 -1.45
N ILE A 263 -24.09 -29.12 -2.38
CA ILE A 263 -24.61 -27.94 -3.05
C ILE A 263 -25.93 -27.56 -2.40
N THR A 264 -26.09 -26.29 -2.05
CA THR A 264 -27.41 -25.72 -1.74
C THR A 264 -27.94 -25.10 -3.03
N THR A 265 -29.12 -25.55 -3.48
CA THR A 265 -29.75 -25.01 -4.68
C THR A 265 -30.64 -23.83 -4.30
N VAL A 266 -30.43 -22.68 -4.94
CA VAL A 266 -31.32 -21.51 -4.83
C VAL A 266 -32.23 -21.49 -6.07
N THR A 267 -33.54 -21.34 -5.87
CA THR A 267 -34.56 -21.32 -6.92
C THR A 267 -35.12 -19.91 -7.13
N ASP A 268 -35.72 -19.64 -8.29
CA ASP A 268 -36.35 -18.35 -8.61
C ASP A 268 -37.39 -17.89 -7.55
N ARG A 269 -38.01 -18.83 -6.84
CA ARG A 269 -38.98 -18.55 -5.77
C ARG A 269 -38.35 -18.02 -4.48
N GLU A 270 -37.04 -18.17 -4.34
CA GLU A 270 -36.27 -17.76 -3.16
C GLU A 270 -35.54 -16.43 -3.37
N ILE A 271 -35.56 -15.88 -4.60
CA ILE A 271 -34.97 -14.58 -4.92
C ILE A 271 -35.94 -13.48 -4.49
N VAL A 272 -35.46 -12.52 -3.68
CA VAL A 272 -36.20 -11.33 -3.29
C VAL A 272 -35.74 -10.15 -4.14
N GLY A 273 -36.67 -9.53 -4.87
CA GLY A 273 -36.40 -8.39 -5.73
C GLY A 273 -36.24 -8.73 -7.22
N PRO A 274 -36.00 -7.72 -8.07
CA PRO A 274 -35.78 -7.93 -9.50
C PRO A 274 -34.48 -8.69 -9.74
N ILE A 275 -34.51 -9.67 -10.65
CA ILE A 275 -33.32 -10.44 -11.02
C ILE A 275 -32.38 -9.53 -11.82
N THR A 276 -31.15 -9.39 -11.35
CA THR A 276 -30.04 -8.76 -12.08
C THR A 276 -28.88 -9.75 -12.19
N PHE A 277 -28.29 -9.93 -13.37
CA PHE A 277 -27.10 -10.79 -13.51
C PHE A 277 -26.25 -10.43 -14.74
N TRP A 278 -24.97 -10.78 -14.65
CA TRP A 278 -24.01 -10.74 -15.76
C TRP A 278 -23.97 -12.09 -16.48
N GLY A 279 -23.99 -12.06 -17.80
CA GLY A 279 -23.83 -13.26 -18.62
C GLY A 279 -23.25 -12.96 -20.00
N LYS A 280 -22.74 -14.00 -20.65
CA LYS A 280 -22.26 -13.89 -22.04
C LYS A 280 -23.44 -13.83 -23.00
N GLU A 281 -23.52 -12.77 -23.79
CA GLU A 281 -24.47 -12.70 -24.91
C GLU A 281 -24.05 -13.67 -26.01
N VAL A 282 -24.99 -14.11 -26.87
CA VAL A 282 -24.70 -14.92 -28.07
C VAL A 282 -23.62 -14.28 -28.97
N GLY A 283 -23.47 -12.95 -28.94
CA GLY A 283 -22.39 -12.23 -29.64
C GLY A 283 -20.99 -12.36 -29.03
N GLY A 284 -20.85 -12.95 -27.84
CA GLY A 284 -19.58 -13.20 -27.15
C GLY A 284 -19.15 -12.13 -26.15
N GLU A 285 -19.74 -10.94 -26.23
CA GLU A 285 -19.61 -9.84 -25.26
C GLU A 285 -20.38 -10.15 -23.96
N ASP A 286 -19.86 -9.71 -22.82
CA ASP A 286 -20.59 -9.78 -21.56
C ASP A 286 -21.73 -8.73 -21.57
N ALA A 287 -22.84 -9.06 -20.92
CA ALA A 287 -23.98 -8.16 -20.82
C ALA A 287 -24.63 -8.25 -19.44
N PHE A 288 -25.09 -7.11 -18.97
CA PHE A 288 -25.76 -6.93 -17.69
C PHE A 288 -27.28 -6.83 -17.90
N MET A 289 -28.01 -7.84 -17.45
CA MET A 289 -29.47 -7.86 -17.48
C MET A 289 -30.02 -7.27 -16.19
N PHE A 290 -31.00 -6.37 -16.30
CA PHE A 290 -31.73 -5.85 -15.16
C PHE A 290 -33.23 -5.65 -15.40
N ILE A 291 -33.76 -5.98 -16.58
CA ILE A 291 -35.21 -5.94 -16.90
C ILE A 291 -35.63 -7.31 -17.46
N ARG A 292 -36.72 -7.88 -16.95
CA ARG A 292 -37.32 -9.12 -17.46
C ARG A 292 -38.80 -8.94 -17.71
N GLN A 293 -39.26 -9.23 -18.93
CA GLN A 293 -40.67 -9.12 -19.33
C GLN A 293 -41.04 -10.24 -20.29
N GLU A 294 -42.13 -10.97 -20.02
CA GLU A 294 -42.71 -11.99 -20.95
C GLU A 294 -41.64 -12.92 -21.58
N GLU A 295 -40.75 -13.46 -20.74
CA GLU A 295 -39.59 -14.30 -21.08
C GLU A 295 -38.41 -13.61 -21.78
N LYS A 296 -38.53 -12.35 -22.16
CA LYS A 296 -37.44 -11.55 -22.72
C LYS A 296 -36.61 -10.90 -21.62
N SER A 297 -35.31 -10.79 -21.90
CA SER A 297 -34.32 -10.16 -21.02
C SER A 297 -33.85 -8.87 -21.68
N TYR A 298 -33.85 -7.75 -20.96
CA TYR A 298 -33.31 -6.48 -21.44
C TYR A 298 -32.26 -5.94 -20.48
N GLY A 299 -31.30 -5.22 -21.03
CA GLY A 299 -30.20 -4.65 -20.27
C GLY A 299 -29.19 -3.93 -21.16
N LEU A 300 -27.96 -3.85 -20.67
CA LEU A 300 -26.84 -3.18 -21.33
C LEU A 300 -25.74 -4.20 -21.66
N ARG A 301 -25.08 -4.03 -22.80
CA ARG A 301 -23.81 -4.73 -23.07
C ARG A 301 -22.70 -4.12 -22.24
N GLU A 302 -21.60 -4.83 -22.06
CA GLU A 302 -20.42 -4.33 -21.35
C GLU A 302 -20.00 -2.94 -21.86
N SER A 303 -19.93 -2.74 -23.18
CA SER A 303 -19.58 -1.44 -23.76
C SER A 303 -20.55 -0.30 -23.39
N ASP A 304 -21.84 -0.59 -23.25
CA ASP A 304 -22.84 0.42 -22.87
C ASP A 304 -22.90 0.61 -21.36
N TYR A 305 -22.62 -0.45 -20.59
CA TYR A 305 -22.57 -0.42 -19.13
C TYR A 305 -21.41 0.46 -18.66
N GLU A 306 -20.29 0.55 -19.38
CA GLU A 306 -19.23 1.52 -19.08
C GLU A 306 -19.75 2.97 -19.00
N ALA A 307 -20.77 3.35 -19.76
CA ALA A 307 -21.35 4.69 -19.65
C ALA A 307 -22.08 4.92 -18.30
N LEU A 308 -22.51 3.86 -17.61
CA LEU A 308 -23.11 3.92 -16.27
C LEU A 308 -22.09 4.37 -15.22
N ASP A 309 -20.83 3.93 -15.32
CA ASP A 309 -19.76 4.43 -14.45
C ASP A 309 -19.55 5.94 -14.64
N GLY A 310 -19.72 6.45 -15.87
CA GLY A 310 -19.66 7.89 -16.15
C GLY A 310 -20.81 8.66 -15.49
N LEU A 311 -22.01 8.07 -15.48
CA LEU A 311 -23.16 8.62 -14.75
C LEU A 311 -22.90 8.65 -13.24
N ILE A 312 -22.36 7.57 -12.68
CA ILE A 312 -22.01 7.47 -11.26
C ILE A 312 -20.96 8.52 -10.90
N ASP A 313 -19.89 8.65 -11.68
CA ASP A 313 -18.84 9.65 -11.44
C ASP A 313 -19.40 11.07 -11.49
N ALA A 314 -20.28 11.39 -12.44
CA ALA A 314 -20.94 12.69 -12.53
C ALA A 314 -21.77 13.02 -11.27
N VAL A 315 -22.51 12.04 -10.76
CA VAL A 315 -23.25 12.16 -9.48
C VAL A 315 -22.29 12.39 -8.31
N MET A 316 -21.19 11.64 -8.24
CA MET A 316 -20.22 11.68 -7.13
C MET A 316 -19.39 12.97 -7.05
N LYS A 317 -19.44 13.83 -8.08
CA LYS A 317 -18.88 15.19 -8.00
C LYS A 317 -19.56 16.03 -6.91
N SER A 318 -20.83 15.76 -6.61
CA SER A 318 -21.56 16.49 -5.56
C SER A 318 -21.12 16.05 -4.16
N ASN A 319 -20.89 17.01 -3.26
CA ASN A 319 -20.43 16.76 -1.88
C ASN A 319 -21.39 15.86 -1.10
N TRP A 320 -22.70 16.12 -1.18
CA TRP A 320 -23.70 15.35 -0.45
C TRP A 320 -23.81 13.92 -0.97
N ALA A 321 -23.68 13.73 -2.29
CA ALA A 321 -23.71 12.41 -2.92
C ALA A 321 -22.48 11.60 -2.51
N ARG A 322 -21.28 12.18 -2.59
CA ARG A 322 -20.04 11.54 -2.15
C ARG A 322 -20.04 11.17 -0.67
N ALA A 323 -20.65 12.01 0.16
CA ALA A 323 -20.69 11.80 1.61
C ALA A 323 -21.71 10.73 2.03
N GLY A 324 -22.81 10.59 1.28
CA GLY A 324 -23.99 9.85 1.72
C GLY A 324 -24.47 8.72 0.80
N LEU A 325 -23.95 8.58 -0.42
CA LEU A 325 -24.36 7.56 -1.39
C LEU A 325 -23.20 6.62 -1.75
N SER A 326 -23.51 5.34 -1.97
CA SER A 326 -22.60 4.40 -2.60
C SER A 326 -22.74 4.41 -4.12
N ARG A 327 -21.72 3.92 -4.83
CA ARG A 327 -21.78 3.71 -6.27
C ARG A 327 -22.91 2.73 -6.62
N GLU A 328 -23.06 1.67 -5.82
CA GLU A 328 -24.12 0.66 -5.97
C GLU A 328 -25.51 1.26 -5.82
N PHE A 329 -25.71 2.21 -4.91
CA PHE A 329 -26.99 2.88 -4.76
C PHE A 329 -27.36 3.68 -6.02
N VAL A 330 -26.40 4.40 -6.62
CA VAL A 330 -26.63 5.17 -7.85
C VAL A 330 -26.94 4.23 -9.03
N GLU A 331 -26.22 3.13 -9.14
CA GLU A 331 -26.50 2.07 -10.12
C GLU A 331 -27.89 1.46 -9.94
N GLN A 332 -28.27 1.11 -8.71
CA GLN A 332 -29.59 0.55 -8.40
C GLN A 332 -30.71 1.55 -8.72
N ALA A 333 -30.54 2.81 -8.30
CA ALA A 333 -31.48 3.89 -8.60
C ALA A 333 -31.63 4.11 -10.11
N PHE A 334 -30.54 4.03 -10.87
CA PHE A 334 -30.59 4.07 -12.33
C PHE A 334 -31.35 2.88 -12.91
N CYS A 335 -31.05 1.64 -12.46
CA CYS A 335 -31.73 0.45 -12.95
C CYS A 335 -33.24 0.46 -12.63
N GLU A 336 -33.62 0.92 -11.45
CA GLU A 336 -35.03 1.09 -11.05
C GLU A 336 -35.73 2.15 -11.90
N TRP A 337 -35.12 3.32 -12.04
CA TRP A 337 -35.62 4.38 -12.91
C TRP A 337 -35.77 3.90 -14.36
N ALA A 338 -34.75 3.20 -14.88
CA ALA A 338 -34.77 2.66 -16.23
C ALA A 338 -35.87 1.61 -16.44
N ARG A 339 -36.13 0.73 -15.47
CA ARG A 339 -37.27 -0.23 -15.52
C ARG A 339 -38.61 0.49 -15.63
N GLU A 340 -38.80 1.57 -14.87
CA GLU A 340 -40.05 2.35 -14.91
C GLU A 340 -40.20 3.12 -16.23
N ARG A 341 -39.09 3.64 -16.77
CA ARG A 341 -39.08 4.49 -17.98
C ARG A 341 -39.00 3.76 -19.29
N PHE A 342 -38.53 2.54 -19.30
CA PHE A 342 -38.52 1.74 -20.51
C PHE A 342 -39.93 1.57 -21.11
N PHE A 343 -40.98 1.69 -20.29
CA PHE A 343 -42.37 1.51 -20.71
C PHE A 343 -43.25 2.78 -20.66
N THR A 344 -42.77 3.89 -20.08
CA THR A 344 -43.57 5.11 -19.86
C THR A 344 -42.75 6.40 -19.98
N ALA A 345 -43.40 7.50 -20.40
CA ALA A 345 -42.81 8.84 -20.33
C ALA A 345 -42.93 9.41 -18.90
N GLY A 346 -41.89 10.10 -18.39
CA GLY A 346 -41.93 10.69 -17.04
C GLY A 346 -40.79 11.65 -16.70
N GLU A 347 -40.58 11.88 -15.39
CA GLU A 347 -39.56 12.71 -14.71
C GLU A 347 -38.06 12.40 -14.97
N PHE A 348 -37.19 13.40 -15.04
CA PHE A 348 -35.76 13.23 -15.31
C PHE A 348 -35.02 12.44 -14.22
N PHE A 349 -33.97 11.68 -14.60
CA PHE A 349 -33.21 10.85 -13.66
C PHE A 349 -32.60 11.64 -12.48
N PRO A 350 -32.00 12.84 -12.65
CA PRO A 350 -31.44 13.59 -11.51
C PRO A 350 -32.48 13.83 -10.42
N LYS A 351 -33.72 14.14 -10.81
CA LYS A 351 -34.81 14.39 -9.87
C LYS A 351 -35.25 13.11 -9.15
N ALA A 352 -35.40 12.01 -9.90
CA ALA A 352 -35.70 10.70 -9.33
C ALA A 352 -34.61 10.25 -8.34
N LEU A 353 -33.33 10.44 -8.67
CA LEU A 353 -32.20 10.14 -7.80
C LEU A 353 -32.21 10.99 -6.53
N SER A 354 -32.45 12.31 -6.63
CA SER A 354 -32.58 13.18 -5.45
C SER A 354 -33.73 12.76 -4.54
N VAL A 355 -34.87 12.33 -5.10
CA VAL A 355 -36.00 11.81 -4.32
C VAL A 355 -35.64 10.48 -3.63
N ALA A 356 -35.02 9.55 -4.36
CA ALA A 356 -34.57 8.27 -3.83
C ALA A 356 -33.52 8.45 -2.71
N ALA A 357 -32.58 9.38 -2.90
CA ALA A 357 -31.58 9.74 -1.91
C ALA A 357 -32.23 10.31 -0.64
N ARG A 358 -33.12 11.31 -0.76
CA ARG A 358 -33.85 11.88 0.40
C ARG A 358 -34.61 10.82 1.20
N GLY A 359 -35.18 9.82 0.53
CA GLY A 359 -35.89 8.71 1.19
C GLY A 359 -34.96 7.71 1.91
N SER A 360 -33.70 7.61 1.46
CA SER A 360 -32.76 6.56 1.85
C SER A 360 -31.68 7.02 2.82
N LEU A 361 -31.22 8.28 2.74
CA LEU A 361 -30.25 8.82 3.68
C LEU A 361 -30.88 8.98 5.07
N LYS A 362 -30.35 8.22 6.01
CA LYS A 362 -30.77 8.24 7.41
C LYS A 362 -29.52 8.13 8.26
N LYS A 363 -29.64 8.54 9.52
CA LYS A 363 -28.64 8.20 10.52
C LYS A 363 -28.75 6.71 10.84
N ILE A 364 -27.75 5.93 10.45
CA ILE A 364 -27.68 4.49 10.63
C ILE A 364 -26.59 4.17 11.64
N GLU A 365 -26.94 3.33 12.62
CA GLU A 365 -25.95 2.72 13.51
C GLU A 365 -25.55 1.36 12.94
N VAL A 366 -24.26 1.19 12.66
CA VAL A 366 -23.68 -0.07 12.22
C VAL A 366 -22.93 -0.70 13.37
N TRP A 367 -23.25 -1.96 13.65
CA TRP A 367 -22.66 -2.77 14.72
C TRP A 367 -21.70 -3.77 14.10
N ALA A 368 -20.41 -3.63 14.39
CA ALA A 368 -19.35 -4.51 13.90
C ALA A 368 -18.74 -5.30 15.08
N PRO A 369 -19.15 -6.57 15.29
CA PRO A 369 -18.68 -7.38 16.41
C PRO A 369 -17.16 -7.59 16.37
N ILE A 370 -16.52 -7.60 17.54
CA ILE A 370 -15.09 -7.85 17.72
C ILE A 370 -14.94 -9.25 18.32
N ALA A 371 -14.39 -10.19 17.56
CA ALA A 371 -14.15 -11.54 18.04
C ALA A 371 -13.09 -11.56 19.16
N ASN A 372 -13.27 -12.46 20.14
CA ASN A 372 -12.30 -12.74 21.20
C ASN A 372 -11.97 -11.54 22.11
N MET A 373 -12.82 -10.51 22.10
CA MET A 373 -12.74 -9.35 22.98
C MET A 373 -14.05 -9.20 23.75
N GLU A 374 -13.96 -8.99 25.06
CA GLU A 374 -15.10 -8.74 25.96
C GLU A 374 -14.85 -7.45 26.73
N VAL A 375 -15.91 -6.65 26.92
CA VAL A 375 -15.87 -5.43 27.73
C VAL A 375 -16.96 -5.49 28.79
N GLU A 376 -16.61 -5.14 30.03
CA GLU A 376 -17.57 -5.06 31.14
C GLU A 376 -18.53 -3.88 30.97
N GLN A 377 -17.99 -2.73 30.57
CA GLN A 377 -18.74 -1.51 30.31
C GLN A 377 -18.22 -0.86 29.01
N GLY A 378 -19.15 -0.33 28.22
CA GLY A 378 -18.81 0.36 26.98
C GLY A 378 -18.02 1.64 27.20
N PHE A 379 -17.26 2.03 26.17
CA PHE A 379 -16.44 3.24 26.18
C PHE A 379 -16.26 3.82 24.78
N ASP A 380 -16.07 5.14 24.70
CA ASP A 380 -15.73 5.82 23.44
C ASP A 380 -14.27 5.58 23.05
N PHE A 381 -14.03 5.41 21.75
CA PHE A 381 -12.70 5.32 21.15
C PHE A 381 -12.69 6.13 19.84
N GLY A 382 -12.49 7.44 19.95
CA GLY A 382 -12.49 8.35 18.81
C GLY A 382 -13.91 8.55 18.27
N PRO A 383 -14.17 8.34 16.96
CA PRO A 383 -15.52 8.49 16.41
C PRO A 383 -16.44 7.28 16.69
N VAL A 384 -15.93 6.22 17.33
CA VAL A 384 -16.69 4.99 17.57
C VAL A 384 -16.92 4.74 19.05
N ARG A 385 -17.94 3.93 19.34
CA ARG A 385 -18.17 3.37 20.67
C ARG A 385 -17.85 1.88 20.67
N VAL A 386 -17.18 1.41 21.71
CA VAL A 386 -17.00 -0.03 21.95
C VAL A 386 -17.98 -0.42 23.05
N GLU A 387 -18.91 -1.32 22.74
CA GLU A 387 -19.98 -1.76 23.66
C GLU A 387 -19.95 -3.28 23.85
N SER A 388 -20.69 -3.80 24.82
CA SER A 388 -20.88 -5.25 24.99
C SER A 388 -22.17 -5.72 24.30
N ILE A 389 -22.12 -6.80 23.54
CA ILE A 389 -23.32 -7.44 22.97
C ILE A 389 -23.98 -8.30 24.06
N THR A 390 -24.79 -7.68 24.90
CA THR A 390 -25.50 -8.36 25.98
C THR A 390 -26.67 -9.21 25.46
N ALA A 391 -27.17 -10.13 26.30
CA ALA A 391 -28.40 -10.87 25.99
C ALA A 391 -29.59 -9.92 25.73
N THR A 392 -29.69 -8.82 26.50
CA THR A 392 -30.71 -7.79 26.30
C THR A 392 -30.58 -7.10 24.93
N ALA A 393 -29.35 -6.78 24.50
CA ALA A 393 -29.12 -6.22 23.17
C ALA A 393 -29.56 -7.19 22.06
N MET A 394 -29.31 -8.50 22.22
CA MET A 394 -29.78 -9.52 21.28
C MET A 394 -31.31 -9.63 21.24
N GLU A 395 -31.98 -9.52 22.39
CA GLU A 395 -33.45 -9.47 22.46
C GLU A 395 -34.01 -8.21 21.78
N ASP A 396 -33.39 -7.05 22.00
CA ASP A 396 -33.83 -5.80 21.38
C ASP A 396 -33.65 -5.85 19.85
N LEU A 397 -32.59 -6.49 19.34
CA LEU A 397 -32.44 -6.76 17.91
C LEU A 397 -33.55 -7.69 17.38
N LEU A 398 -33.90 -8.74 18.13
CA LEU A 398 -34.98 -9.65 17.75
C LEU A 398 -36.34 -8.93 17.69
N ARG A 399 -36.61 -8.01 18.63
CA ARG A 399 -37.85 -7.20 18.64
C ARG A 399 -37.96 -6.23 17.47
N ARG A 400 -36.85 -5.88 16.82
CA ARG A 400 -36.84 -5.03 15.61
C ARG A 400 -37.19 -5.79 14.33
N VAL A 401 -37.22 -7.13 14.38
CA VAL A 401 -37.61 -7.94 13.23
C VAL A 401 -39.13 -7.75 12.98
N PRO A 402 -39.55 -7.37 11.76
CA PRO A 402 -40.97 -7.23 11.42
C PRO A 402 -41.75 -8.52 11.68
N SER A 403 -43.06 -8.42 11.94
CA SER A 403 -43.92 -9.59 12.14
C SER A 403 -43.84 -10.54 10.94
N THR A 404 -43.33 -11.75 11.16
CA THR A 404 -43.12 -12.77 10.13
C THR A 404 -44.23 -13.82 10.14
N ARG A 405 -44.37 -14.58 9.04
CA ARG A 405 -45.27 -15.73 8.99
C ARG A 405 -44.79 -16.83 9.96
N PRO A 406 -45.65 -17.73 10.48
CA PRO A 406 -45.25 -18.77 11.44
C PRO A 406 -44.08 -19.65 10.96
N GLU A 407 -44.00 -19.93 9.65
CA GLU A 407 -42.90 -20.71 9.06
C GLU A 407 -41.56 -19.96 9.08
N GLN A 408 -41.58 -18.63 8.94
CA GLN A 408 -40.42 -17.76 8.97
C GLN A 408 -39.96 -17.50 10.41
N GLU A 409 -40.88 -17.50 11.38
CA GLU A 409 -40.56 -17.33 12.80
C GLU A 409 -39.55 -18.38 13.30
N LYS A 410 -39.71 -19.64 12.86
CA LYS A 410 -38.73 -20.71 13.15
C LYS A 410 -37.35 -20.42 12.58
N GLN A 411 -37.28 -19.92 11.34
CA GLN A 411 -36.00 -19.58 10.69
C GLN A 411 -35.32 -18.38 11.35
N VAL A 412 -36.09 -17.35 11.70
CA VAL A 412 -35.61 -16.18 12.46
C VAL A 412 -35.04 -16.63 13.80
N ASN A 413 -35.78 -17.46 14.55
CA ASN A 413 -35.28 -17.98 15.82
C ASN A 413 -33.99 -18.80 15.66
N GLN A 414 -33.89 -19.66 14.64
CA GLN A 414 -32.66 -20.40 14.34
C GLN A 414 -31.48 -19.49 13.98
N LEU A 415 -31.74 -18.42 13.24
CA LEU A 415 -30.72 -17.41 12.93
C LEU A 415 -30.25 -16.73 14.21
N PHE A 416 -31.16 -16.23 15.06
CA PHE A 416 -30.78 -15.58 16.31
C PHE A 416 -30.07 -16.51 17.29
N GLU A 417 -30.43 -17.79 17.35
CA GLU A 417 -29.67 -18.79 18.12
C GLU A 417 -28.25 -18.98 17.60
N ARG A 418 -28.06 -18.92 16.28
CA ARG A 418 -26.70 -18.93 15.68
C ARG A 418 -25.94 -17.67 16.04
N LEU A 419 -26.53 -16.49 15.83
CA LEU A 419 -25.92 -15.19 16.14
C LEU A 419 -25.53 -15.07 17.63
N ARG A 420 -26.38 -15.58 18.54
CA ARG A 420 -26.06 -15.64 19.97
C ARG A 420 -24.81 -16.47 20.27
N ARG A 421 -24.67 -17.62 19.60
CA ARG A 421 -23.47 -18.47 19.75
C ARG A 421 -22.23 -17.86 19.13
N GLU A 422 -22.41 -17.08 18.06
CA GLU A 422 -21.31 -16.44 17.36
C GLU A 422 -20.74 -15.26 18.16
N PHE A 423 -21.56 -14.33 18.64
CA PHE A 423 -21.04 -13.07 19.21
C PHE A 423 -21.71 -12.53 20.48
N GLN A 424 -22.71 -13.18 21.06
CA GLN A 424 -23.23 -12.70 22.36
C GLN A 424 -22.13 -12.77 23.43
N GLY A 425 -21.97 -11.69 24.19
CA GLY A 425 -20.93 -11.52 25.21
C GLY A 425 -19.67 -10.83 24.71
N TYR A 426 -19.41 -10.84 23.40
CA TYR A 426 -18.29 -10.12 22.82
C TYR A 426 -18.54 -8.62 22.71
N ALA A 427 -17.46 -7.87 22.55
CA ALA A 427 -17.47 -6.46 22.28
C ALA A 427 -17.94 -6.17 20.84
N VAL A 428 -18.46 -4.97 20.62
CA VAL A 428 -18.91 -4.49 19.31
C VAL A 428 -18.44 -3.06 19.11
N VAL A 429 -17.93 -2.75 17.92
CA VAL A 429 -17.74 -1.36 17.49
C VAL A 429 -19.06 -0.85 16.93
N VAL A 430 -19.58 0.23 17.50
CA VAL A 430 -20.77 0.93 17.04
C VAL A 430 -20.33 2.22 16.35
N VAL A 431 -20.66 2.33 15.07
CA VAL A 431 -20.40 3.52 14.24
C VAL A 431 -21.73 4.14 13.81
N SER A 432 -21.91 5.44 14.05
CA SER A 432 -23.06 6.19 13.55
C SER A 432 -22.68 6.96 12.29
N ILE A 433 -23.31 6.64 11.16
CA ILE A 433 -23.08 7.32 9.87
C ILE A 433 -24.40 7.80 9.31
N GLU A 434 -24.39 9.01 8.76
CA GLU A 434 -25.49 9.55 7.97
C GLU A 434 -25.23 9.27 6.49
N ALA A 435 -25.86 8.21 5.97
CA ALA A 435 -25.73 7.76 4.60
C ALA A 435 -26.87 6.79 4.27
N GLU A 436 -27.00 6.39 3.01
CA GLU A 436 -27.79 5.22 2.65
C GLU A 436 -27.14 3.91 3.17
N PRO A 437 -27.91 2.82 3.35
CA PRO A 437 -27.44 1.60 4.03
C PRO A 437 -26.13 0.99 3.53
N ILE A 438 -25.88 0.92 2.22
CA ILE A 438 -24.69 0.28 1.65
C ILE A 438 -23.45 1.15 1.93
N ALA A 439 -23.54 2.47 1.68
CA ALA A 439 -22.50 3.43 2.02
C ALA A 439 -22.19 3.43 3.52
N ALA A 440 -23.23 3.42 4.37
CA ALA A 440 -23.07 3.34 5.82
C ALA A 440 -22.31 2.08 6.24
N GLN A 441 -22.66 0.91 5.69
CA GLN A 441 -21.97 -0.35 5.98
C GLN A 441 -20.50 -0.33 5.57
N LYS A 442 -20.19 0.08 4.32
CA LYS A 442 -18.80 0.12 3.82
C LYS A 442 -17.92 1.05 4.63
N ARG A 443 -18.42 2.28 4.90
CA ARG A 443 -17.67 3.27 5.67
C ARG A 443 -17.54 2.86 7.14
N ALA A 444 -18.59 2.32 7.75
CA ALA A 444 -18.53 1.79 9.11
C ALA A 444 -17.52 0.66 9.22
N LEU A 445 -17.48 -0.26 8.24
CA LEU A 445 -16.54 -1.36 8.22
C LEU A 445 -15.10 -0.86 8.22
N GLN A 446 -14.75 0.10 7.35
CA GLN A 446 -13.41 0.69 7.31
C GLN A 446 -13.04 1.35 8.64
N ILE A 447 -13.92 2.20 9.19
CA ILE A 447 -13.69 2.88 10.48
C ILE A 447 -13.52 1.85 11.61
N ALA A 448 -14.35 0.81 11.64
CA ALA A 448 -14.27 -0.25 12.65
C ALA A 448 -12.99 -1.08 12.52
N GLN A 449 -12.53 -1.38 11.31
CA GLN A 449 -11.27 -2.08 11.06
C GLN A 449 -10.08 -1.27 11.59
N ASP A 450 -10.08 0.03 11.33
CA ASP A 450 -9.03 0.94 11.80
C ASP A 450 -9.05 1.08 13.32
N ALA A 451 -10.24 1.25 13.91
CA ALA A 451 -10.42 1.32 15.35
C ALA A 451 -9.95 0.03 16.05
N VAL A 452 -10.35 -1.15 15.58
CA VAL A 452 -9.91 -2.43 16.15
C VAL A 452 -8.41 -2.65 15.97
N SER A 453 -7.84 -2.25 14.83
CA SER A 453 -6.41 -2.36 14.58
C SER A 453 -5.59 -1.49 15.55
N LEU A 454 -6.05 -0.28 15.85
CA LEU A 454 -5.43 0.61 16.85
C LEU A 454 -5.66 0.11 18.29
N LEU A 455 -6.87 -0.33 18.62
CA LEU A 455 -7.19 -0.91 19.93
C LEU A 455 -6.32 -2.14 20.24
N ARG A 456 -6.04 -2.98 19.23
CA ARG A 456 -5.19 -4.17 19.38
C ARG A 456 -3.79 -3.85 19.90
N PHE A 457 -3.28 -2.62 19.73
CA PHE A 457 -2.03 -2.16 20.33
C PHE A 457 -2.05 -2.22 21.87
N PHE A 458 -3.23 -2.22 22.50
CA PHE A 458 -3.41 -2.34 23.95
C PHE A 458 -3.79 -3.77 24.39
N SER A 459 -3.84 -4.73 23.46
CA SER A 459 -4.18 -6.11 23.76
C SER A 459 -3.06 -6.81 24.55
N PRO A 460 -3.36 -7.91 25.27
CA PRO A 460 -2.35 -8.67 26.03
C PRO A 460 -1.18 -9.16 25.17
N ALA A 461 -1.44 -9.43 23.88
CA ALA A 461 -0.45 -9.88 22.91
C ALA A 461 0.53 -8.77 22.49
N ALA A 462 0.15 -7.50 22.61
CA ALA A 462 0.96 -6.38 22.12
C ALA A 462 2.25 -6.18 22.93
N SER A 463 2.24 -6.41 24.23
CA SER A 463 3.42 -6.28 25.10
C SER A 463 4.11 -7.61 25.43
N ARG A 464 3.59 -8.73 24.92
CA ARG A 464 4.08 -10.09 25.23
C ARG A 464 4.45 -10.86 23.97
N SER A 465 5.71 -11.27 23.90
CA SER A 465 6.22 -12.09 22.81
C SER A 465 5.60 -13.49 22.79
N PHE A 466 5.49 -14.06 21.59
CA PHE A 466 4.88 -15.37 21.34
C PHE A 466 3.41 -15.53 21.77
N MET A 467 2.76 -14.46 22.20
CA MET A 467 1.32 -14.43 22.41
C MET A 467 0.63 -13.95 21.14
N PHE A 468 -0.26 -14.79 20.59
CA PHE A 468 -1.07 -14.49 19.42
C PHE A 468 -2.31 -13.69 19.81
N SER A 469 -2.60 -12.62 19.09
CA SER A 469 -3.83 -11.85 19.25
C SER A 469 -4.92 -12.39 18.32
N PRO A 470 -6.00 -12.99 18.84
CA PRO A 470 -7.15 -13.40 18.04
C PRO A 470 -8.17 -12.25 17.85
N VAL A 471 -7.88 -11.06 18.38
CA VAL A 471 -8.80 -9.92 18.39
C VAL A 471 -8.87 -9.31 17.00
N ALA A 472 -10.01 -9.44 16.33
CA ALA A 472 -10.29 -8.83 15.04
C ALA A 472 -11.80 -8.59 14.91
N LEU A 473 -12.23 -7.87 13.87
CA LEU A 473 -13.65 -7.87 13.52
C LEU A 473 -14.07 -9.30 13.16
N MET A 474 -15.24 -9.70 13.61
CA MET A 474 -15.77 -11.03 13.37
C MET A 474 -15.88 -11.31 11.86
N GLY A 475 -15.41 -12.48 11.44
CA GLY A 475 -15.27 -12.88 10.04
C GLY A 475 -13.88 -12.60 9.45
N ALA A 476 -13.11 -11.70 10.07
CA ALA A 476 -11.67 -11.54 9.81
C ALA A 476 -10.81 -12.16 10.92
N ASP A 477 -11.43 -12.65 12.00
CA ASP A 477 -10.76 -13.38 13.05
C ASP A 477 -10.34 -14.78 12.58
N TYR A 478 -9.17 -15.21 13.06
CA TYR A 478 -8.64 -16.52 12.74
C TYR A 478 -7.71 -16.95 13.86
N ILE A 479 -7.89 -18.17 14.34
CA ILE A 479 -6.92 -18.85 15.21
C ILE A 479 -6.35 -19.99 14.38
N PRO A 480 -5.06 -19.94 14.00
CA PRO A 480 -4.50 -20.97 13.14
C PRO A 480 -4.54 -22.34 13.79
N THR A 481 -5.13 -23.29 13.08
CA THR A 481 -5.24 -24.69 13.51
C THR A 481 -4.65 -25.62 12.46
N SER A 482 -4.01 -26.70 12.91
CA SER A 482 -3.70 -27.85 12.08
C SER A 482 -4.90 -28.80 12.12
N LYS A 483 -5.30 -29.31 10.94
CA LYS A 483 -6.26 -30.40 10.79
C LYS A 483 -5.65 -31.43 9.86
N LEU A 484 -5.19 -32.55 10.43
CA LEU A 484 -4.51 -33.61 9.69
C LEU A 484 -5.34 -34.89 9.77
N ILE A 485 -5.52 -35.55 8.63
CA ILE A 485 -6.03 -36.92 8.58
C ILE A 485 -4.80 -37.82 8.41
N VAL A 486 -4.47 -38.55 9.47
CA VAL A 486 -3.38 -39.52 9.47
C VAL A 486 -3.96 -40.88 9.17
N LEU A 487 -3.40 -41.57 8.17
CA LEU A 487 -3.85 -42.88 7.70
C LEU A 487 -2.84 -43.96 8.10
N PRO A 488 -2.94 -44.53 9.33
CA PRO A 488 -2.17 -45.73 9.69
C PRO A 488 -2.70 -46.97 8.93
N GLU A 489 -2.00 -48.11 9.04
CA GLU A 489 -2.37 -49.37 8.36
C GLU A 489 -3.83 -49.81 8.59
N LYS A 490 -4.45 -49.41 9.72
CA LYS A 490 -5.85 -49.67 10.02
C LYS A 490 -6.54 -48.40 10.55
N GLY A 491 -7.55 -47.94 9.82
CA GLY A 491 -8.38 -46.80 10.20
C GLY A 491 -7.76 -45.44 9.85
N PHE A 492 -8.23 -44.39 10.51
CA PHE A 492 -7.71 -43.04 10.37
C PHE A 492 -7.71 -42.33 11.72
N ILE A 493 -6.84 -41.33 11.87
CA ILE A 493 -6.78 -40.45 13.03
C ILE A 493 -6.99 -39.03 12.52
N LEU A 494 -8.00 -38.35 13.03
CA LEU A 494 -8.14 -36.92 12.87
C LEU A 494 -7.35 -36.23 13.98
N SER A 495 -6.29 -35.53 13.61
CA SER A 495 -5.47 -34.73 14.52
C SER A 495 -5.79 -33.25 14.32
N GLU A 496 -6.32 -32.62 15.35
CA GLU A 496 -6.55 -31.17 15.38
C GLU A 496 -5.70 -30.52 16.48
N GLY A 497 -5.11 -29.36 16.19
CA GLY A 497 -4.32 -28.61 17.17
C GLY A 497 -4.22 -27.13 16.84
N THR A 498 -4.10 -26.28 17.85
CA THR A 498 -3.81 -24.85 17.66
C THR A 498 -2.33 -24.66 17.37
N LEU A 499 -2.00 -23.88 16.34
CA LEU A 499 -0.62 -23.59 15.96
C LEU A 499 0.07 -22.57 16.89
N PRO A 500 -0.59 -21.49 17.37
CA PRO A 500 0.03 -20.57 18.31
C PRO A 500 0.39 -21.21 19.65
N ARG A 501 1.55 -20.83 20.22
CA ARG A 501 1.98 -21.28 21.56
C ARG A 501 1.04 -20.81 22.68
N SER A 502 0.52 -19.58 22.55
CA SER A 502 -0.42 -18.97 23.49
C SER A 502 -1.35 -18.02 22.74
N VAL A 503 -2.62 -17.98 23.15
CA VAL A 503 -3.64 -17.10 22.60
C VAL A 503 -4.04 -16.07 23.65
N GLY A 504 -3.97 -14.78 23.30
CA GLY A 504 -4.26 -13.65 24.18
C GLY A 504 -5.70 -13.16 24.03
N TYR A 505 -6.67 -13.93 24.53
CA TYR A 505 -8.06 -13.45 24.65
C TYR A 505 -8.11 -12.17 25.49
N TRP A 506 -9.00 -11.25 25.14
CA TRP A 506 -8.99 -9.91 25.74
C TRP A 506 -10.28 -9.57 26.46
N ARG A 507 -10.27 -9.65 27.79
CA ARG A 507 -11.39 -9.25 28.64
C ARG A 507 -11.03 -8.00 29.42
N LEU A 508 -11.78 -6.93 29.23
CA LEU A 508 -11.55 -5.62 29.82
C LEU A 508 -12.60 -5.30 30.90
N SER A 509 -12.14 -5.15 32.13
CA SER A 509 -12.94 -4.57 33.22
C SER A 509 -13.01 -3.05 33.13
N THR A 510 -13.98 -2.44 33.80
CA THR A 510 -14.12 -0.97 33.89
C THR A 510 -12.85 -0.31 34.45
N GLN A 511 -12.19 -0.95 35.42
CA GLN A 511 -10.93 -0.45 35.99
C GLN A 511 -9.80 -0.45 34.95
N GLN A 512 -9.67 -1.52 34.16
CA GLN A 512 -8.64 -1.61 33.12
C GLN A 512 -8.88 -0.57 32.01
N VAL A 513 -10.12 -0.35 31.59
CA VAL A 513 -10.46 0.71 30.63
C VAL A 513 -10.09 2.08 31.19
N SER A 514 -10.39 2.35 32.47
CA SER A 514 -10.03 3.62 33.11
C SER A 514 -8.51 3.85 33.15
N VAL A 515 -7.72 2.80 33.41
CA VAL A 515 -6.25 2.89 33.39
C VAL A 515 -5.75 3.18 31.99
N LEU A 516 -6.27 2.50 30.97
CA LEU A 516 -5.91 2.74 29.57
C LEU A 516 -6.26 4.17 29.12
N LYS A 517 -7.44 4.68 29.51
CA LYS A 517 -7.87 6.07 29.25
C LYS A 517 -6.95 7.10 29.89
N SER A 518 -6.55 6.87 31.14
CA SER A 518 -5.61 7.77 31.85
C SER A 518 -4.19 7.79 31.27
N ASP A 519 -3.88 6.87 30.34
CA ASP A 519 -2.57 6.72 29.71
C ASP A 519 -2.59 7.21 28.24
N LEU A 520 -2.74 6.30 27.27
CA LEU A 520 -2.58 6.61 25.84
C LEU A 520 -3.80 6.22 24.98
N LEU A 521 -4.86 5.68 25.58
CA LEU A 521 -6.01 5.20 24.82
C LEU A 521 -6.72 6.33 24.05
N ASP A 522 -6.91 7.49 24.69
CA ASP A 522 -7.57 8.65 24.06
C ASP A 522 -6.70 9.24 22.93
N VAL A 523 -5.38 9.18 23.06
CA VAL A 523 -4.46 9.59 22.00
C VAL A 523 -4.55 8.64 20.82
N ALA A 524 -4.58 7.31 21.05
CA ALA A 524 -4.77 6.34 19.97
C ALA A 524 -6.14 6.47 19.29
N ALA A 525 -7.19 6.75 20.08
CA ALA A 525 -8.54 7.04 19.58
C ALA A 525 -8.57 8.22 18.59
N SER A 526 -7.76 9.26 18.82
CA SER A 526 -7.66 10.40 17.90
C SER A 526 -7.09 10.03 16.53
N LEU A 527 -6.39 8.89 16.41
CA LEU A 527 -5.74 8.44 15.17
C LEU A 527 -6.65 7.60 14.26
N VAL A 528 -7.90 7.30 14.67
CA VAL A 528 -8.82 6.45 13.89
C VAL A 528 -9.10 7.05 12.51
N VAL A 529 -9.39 8.35 12.46
CA VAL A 529 -9.79 9.10 11.26
C VAL A 529 -8.58 9.85 10.69
N PRO A 530 -8.08 9.51 9.49
CA PRO A 530 -6.84 10.07 8.96
C PRO A 530 -6.93 11.51 8.41
N GLU A 531 -8.11 12.01 8.03
CA GLU A 531 -8.31 13.20 7.21
C GLU A 531 -7.81 14.53 7.85
N SER A 532 -7.57 14.54 9.16
CA SER A 532 -7.09 15.72 9.90
C SER A 532 -5.78 15.49 10.67
N LEU A 533 -5.09 14.38 10.40
CA LEU A 533 -3.87 14.02 11.12
C LEU A 533 -2.64 14.74 10.54
N SER A 534 -1.70 15.11 11.40
CA SER A 534 -0.37 15.58 10.98
C SER A 534 0.41 14.46 10.31
N ASP A 535 1.45 14.80 9.52
CA ASP A 535 2.33 13.81 8.89
C ASP A 535 2.93 12.84 9.91
N PHE A 536 3.27 13.34 11.11
CA PHE A 536 3.77 12.49 12.18
C PHE A 536 2.67 11.58 12.74
N ALA A 537 1.47 12.11 13.00
CA ALA A 537 0.36 11.30 13.49
C ALA A 537 -0.06 10.22 12.48
N LEU A 538 -0.02 10.51 11.17
CA LEU A 538 -0.21 9.52 10.10
C LEU A 538 0.86 8.42 10.14
N SER A 539 2.12 8.81 10.34
CA SER A 539 3.24 7.86 10.48
C SER A 539 3.03 6.96 11.69
N VAL A 540 2.76 7.53 12.87
CA VAL A 540 2.47 6.79 14.11
C VAL A 540 1.29 5.84 13.93
N ARG A 541 0.18 6.32 13.34
CA ARG A 541 -0.99 5.49 13.03
C ARG A 541 -0.60 4.26 12.21
N ALA A 542 0.13 4.45 11.10
CA ALA A 542 0.56 3.36 10.24
C ALA A 542 1.50 2.36 10.96
N SER A 543 2.41 2.86 11.80
CA SER A 543 3.33 2.03 12.59
C SER A 543 2.59 1.20 13.63
N LEU A 544 1.62 1.79 14.34
CA LEU A 544 0.79 1.08 15.32
C LEU A 544 -0.07 -0.01 14.67
N MET A 545 -0.66 0.29 13.51
CA MET A 545 -1.44 -0.70 12.75
C MET A 545 -0.55 -1.85 12.25
N THR A 546 0.64 -1.54 11.74
CA THR A 546 1.58 -2.57 11.27
C THR A 546 2.06 -3.45 12.42
N TYR A 547 2.43 -2.85 13.55
CA TYR A 547 2.84 -3.57 14.76
C TYR A 547 1.72 -4.48 15.26
N SER A 548 0.50 -3.94 15.36
CA SER A 548 -0.67 -4.66 15.84
C SER A 548 -1.05 -5.79 14.90
N LYS A 549 -0.91 -5.64 13.58
CA LYS A 549 -1.06 -6.73 12.62
C LYS A 549 -0.04 -7.84 12.85
N GLY A 550 1.21 -7.50 13.17
CA GLY A 550 2.24 -8.46 13.56
C GLY A 550 1.86 -9.34 14.76
N THR A 551 1.07 -8.83 15.71
CA THR A 551 0.58 -9.63 16.85
C THR A 551 -0.40 -10.75 16.45
N THR A 552 -0.93 -10.70 15.23
CA THR A 552 -1.80 -11.74 14.64
C THR A 552 -1.02 -12.74 13.77
N ALA A 553 0.31 -12.66 13.75
CA ALA A 553 1.14 -13.64 13.05
C ALA A 553 1.41 -14.86 13.94
N ALA A 554 1.25 -16.06 13.38
CA ALA A 554 1.60 -17.30 14.06
C ALA A 554 3.13 -17.54 14.07
N ASP A 555 3.84 -17.10 13.04
CA ASP A 555 5.29 -17.17 12.94
C ASP A 555 5.94 -15.95 13.66
N PRO A 556 6.81 -16.17 14.65
CA PRO A 556 7.54 -15.09 15.32
C PRO A 556 8.38 -14.22 14.37
N LEU A 557 8.86 -14.75 13.24
CA LEU A 557 9.62 -13.95 12.26
C LEU A 557 8.74 -12.94 11.53
N ASP A 558 7.47 -13.25 11.27
CA ASP A 558 6.53 -12.31 10.66
C ASP A 558 6.16 -11.18 11.64
N ARG A 559 6.02 -11.52 12.93
CA ARG A 559 5.88 -10.53 13.99
C ARG A 559 7.12 -9.64 14.09
N LEU A 560 8.32 -10.22 14.01
CA LEU A 560 9.57 -9.47 14.00
C LEU A 560 9.65 -8.49 12.82
N ARG A 561 9.32 -8.95 11.60
CA ARG A 561 9.29 -8.09 10.40
C ARG A 561 8.37 -6.89 10.60
N SER A 562 7.21 -7.13 11.18
CA SER A 562 6.26 -6.06 11.53
C SER A 562 6.85 -5.09 12.56
N CYS A 563 7.54 -5.59 13.58
CA CYS A 563 8.22 -4.75 14.58
C CYS A 563 9.28 -3.84 13.96
N VAL A 564 10.16 -4.41 13.13
CA VAL A 564 11.22 -3.64 12.45
C VAL A 564 10.62 -2.60 11.51
N PHE A 565 9.62 -2.97 10.69
CA PHE A 565 8.97 -2.02 9.78
C PHE A 565 8.30 -0.86 10.55
N SER A 566 7.60 -1.17 11.64
CA SER A 566 7.01 -0.14 12.51
C SER A 566 8.05 0.81 13.08
N LEU A 567 9.22 0.33 13.50
CA LEU A 567 10.31 1.19 13.98
C LEU A 567 10.92 2.02 12.86
N GLU A 568 11.21 1.42 11.72
CA GLU A 568 11.81 2.12 10.58
C GLU A 568 10.92 3.26 10.09
N SER A 569 9.60 3.04 10.07
CA SER A 569 8.63 4.06 9.64
C SER A 569 8.59 5.32 10.53
N ILE A 570 9.01 5.23 11.80
CA ILE A 570 9.06 6.37 12.74
C ILE A 570 10.49 6.90 12.89
N LEU A 571 11.46 6.01 13.03
CA LEU A 571 12.82 6.37 13.44
C LEU A 571 13.74 6.67 12.28
N LEU A 572 13.39 6.33 11.04
CA LEU A 572 14.17 6.76 9.86
C LEU A 572 13.60 8.05 9.29
N ARG A 573 14.45 9.05 9.10
CA ARG A 573 14.17 10.28 8.35
C ARG A 573 13.82 9.92 6.90
N HIS A 574 14.61 9.06 6.27
CA HIS A 574 14.40 8.58 4.90
C HIS A 574 15.01 7.18 4.68
N GLU A 575 14.67 6.53 3.58
CA GLU A 575 15.02 5.13 3.29
C GLU A 575 16.53 4.86 3.12
N MET A 576 17.31 5.90 2.85
CA MET A 576 18.77 5.81 2.63
C MET A 576 19.60 5.85 3.92
N GLU A 577 18.99 6.03 5.08
CA GLU A 577 19.73 5.98 6.34
C GLU A 577 20.26 4.56 6.62
N PRO A 578 21.46 4.40 7.22
CA PRO A 578 21.95 3.09 7.63
C PRO A 578 21.05 2.49 8.72
N ARG A 579 20.09 1.66 8.31
CA ARG A 579 18.91 1.26 9.12
C ARG A 579 19.27 0.77 10.51
N ALA A 580 20.11 -0.27 10.58
CA ALA A 580 20.55 -0.85 11.85
C ALA A 580 21.25 0.18 12.76
N HIS A 581 22.08 1.07 12.19
CA HIS A 581 22.78 2.10 12.95
C HIS A 581 21.82 3.17 13.47
N SER A 582 21.02 3.77 12.58
CA SER A 582 20.10 4.87 12.91
C SER A 582 19.02 4.42 13.91
N VAL A 583 18.39 3.27 13.67
CA VAL A 583 17.41 2.70 14.59
C VAL A 583 18.06 2.38 15.93
N SER A 584 19.24 1.74 15.95
CA SER A 584 19.92 1.39 17.21
C SER A 584 20.26 2.62 18.07
N ASN A 585 20.76 3.70 17.47
CA ASN A 585 21.10 4.92 18.20
C ASN A 585 19.85 5.61 18.74
N ARG A 586 18.84 5.83 17.89
CA ARG A 586 17.62 6.54 18.29
C ARG A 586 16.82 5.77 19.33
N MET A 587 16.70 4.44 19.17
CA MET A 587 16.10 3.61 20.22
C MET A 587 16.85 3.72 21.54
N SER A 588 18.19 3.72 21.51
CA SER A 588 18.99 3.86 22.74
C SER A 588 18.83 5.23 23.40
N PHE A 589 18.63 6.30 22.63
CA PHE A 589 18.37 7.64 23.19
C PHE A 589 16.97 7.75 23.80
N LEU A 590 16.00 7.05 23.23
CA LEU A 590 14.61 7.09 23.71
C LEU A 590 14.37 6.25 24.95
N LEU A 591 15.05 5.09 25.07
CA LEU A 591 14.74 4.10 26.10
C LEU A 591 15.75 4.07 27.25
N ALA A 592 17.02 4.40 27.04
CA ALA A 592 18.05 4.10 28.01
C ALA A 592 18.01 5.00 29.26
N HIS A 593 18.25 4.41 30.43
CA HIS A 593 18.41 5.12 31.70
C HIS A 593 19.87 5.31 32.15
N GLY A 594 20.84 4.96 31.29
CA GLY A 594 22.29 5.13 31.51
C GLY A 594 23.15 4.54 30.38
N GLU A 595 24.48 4.69 30.46
CA GLU A 595 25.40 4.24 29.38
C GLU A 595 25.37 2.73 29.13
N THR A 596 25.38 1.91 30.19
CA THR A 596 25.35 0.44 30.06
C THR A 596 24.08 -0.06 29.36
N ASP A 597 22.97 0.64 29.57
CA ASP A 597 21.67 0.33 28.96
C ASP A 597 21.65 0.70 27.46
N ARG A 598 22.29 1.82 27.09
CA ARG A 598 22.45 2.23 25.69
C ARG A 598 23.17 1.17 24.86
N ASP A 599 24.26 0.62 25.37
CA ASP A 599 25.05 -0.39 24.65
C ASP A 599 24.27 -1.70 24.50
N ALA A 600 23.53 -2.11 25.53
CA ALA A 600 22.69 -3.30 25.48
C ALA A 600 21.56 -3.18 24.44
N ILE A 601 20.89 -2.02 24.37
CA ILE A 601 19.86 -1.73 23.36
C ILE A 601 20.49 -1.76 21.96
N LYS A 602 21.62 -1.06 21.75
CA LYS A 602 22.28 -1.02 20.45
C LYS A 602 22.70 -2.41 19.98
N GLN A 603 23.24 -3.22 20.88
CA GLN A 603 23.65 -4.59 20.57
C GLN A 603 22.44 -5.46 20.17
N THR A 604 21.34 -5.36 20.90
CA THR A 604 20.08 -6.08 20.62
C THR A 604 19.58 -5.75 19.20
N VAL A 605 19.48 -4.46 18.86
CA VAL A 605 19.02 -4.02 17.54
C VAL A 605 19.94 -4.54 16.43
N ARG A 606 21.26 -4.43 16.58
CA ARG A 606 22.21 -4.92 15.57
C ARG A 606 22.11 -6.43 15.34
N GLN A 607 21.90 -7.21 16.40
CA GLN A 607 21.72 -8.66 16.29
C GLN A 607 20.41 -9.01 15.57
N ILE A 608 19.34 -8.23 15.77
CA ILE A 608 18.06 -8.43 15.08
C ILE A 608 18.18 -8.16 13.58
N TYR A 609 18.84 -7.07 13.18
CA TYR A 609 19.08 -6.78 11.75
C TYR A 609 19.94 -7.88 11.12
N TRP A 610 20.98 -8.35 11.82
CA TRP A 610 21.77 -9.50 11.35
C TRP A 610 20.92 -10.77 11.21
N LEU A 611 20.00 -11.04 12.14
CA LEU A 611 19.10 -12.20 12.09
C LEU A 611 18.14 -12.13 10.90
N GLN A 612 17.66 -10.93 10.53
CA GLN A 612 16.79 -10.75 9.36
C GLN A 612 17.49 -11.01 8.02
N GLU A 613 18.82 -10.83 7.97
CA GLU A 613 19.62 -11.07 6.77
C GLU A 613 19.98 -12.56 6.58
N GLN A 614 19.75 -13.41 7.60
CA GLN A 614 20.01 -14.85 7.50
C GLN A 614 18.94 -15.58 6.67
N PRO A 615 19.32 -16.59 5.87
CA PRO A 615 18.37 -17.50 5.23
C PRO A 615 17.47 -18.18 6.28
N GLN A 616 16.18 -18.37 5.97
CA GLN A 616 15.19 -18.93 6.91
C GLN A 616 15.71 -20.23 7.59
N LEU A 617 15.91 -20.16 8.90
CA LEU A 617 16.29 -21.29 9.74
C LEU A 617 15.05 -22.14 10.05
N THR A 618 15.20 -23.46 10.00
CA THR A 618 14.10 -24.43 10.17
C THR A 618 13.61 -24.54 11.63
N ALA A 619 14.39 -24.06 12.61
CA ALA A 619 14.01 -24.00 14.02
C ALA A 619 14.78 -22.90 14.76
N GLN A 620 14.07 -22.09 15.55
CA GLN A 620 14.63 -21.03 16.39
C GLN A 620 15.28 -21.60 17.67
N SER A 621 16.46 -21.12 18.00
CA SER A 621 17.16 -21.44 19.25
C SER A 621 16.57 -20.66 20.43
N ARG A 622 16.70 -21.18 21.66
CA ARG A 622 16.28 -20.46 22.88
C ARG A 622 16.93 -19.08 23.03
N ARG A 623 18.13 -18.89 22.48
CA ARG A 623 18.85 -17.61 22.51
C ARG A 623 18.20 -16.59 21.58
N GLU A 624 17.76 -17.02 20.40
CA GLU A 624 17.01 -16.17 19.46
C GLU A 624 15.64 -15.81 20.05
N ASP A 625 14.92 -16.76 20.66
CA ASP A 625 13.64 -16.48 21.33
C ASP A 625 13.78 -15.38 22.41
N ALA A 626 14.86 -15.43 23.21
CA ALA A 626 15.15 -14.41 24.21
C ALA A 626 15.47 -13.04 23.57
N LEU A 627 16.24 -13.03 22.47
CA LEU A 627 16.57 -11.82 21.73
C LEU A 627 15.31 -11.15 21.15
N LEU A 628 14.43 -11.94 20.52
CA LEU A 628 13.15 -11.47 19.99
C LEU A 628 12.29 -10.86 21.10
N THR A 629 12.24 -11.52 22.27
CA THR A 629 11.45 -11.05 23.40
C THR A 629 11.88 -9.65 23.87
N VAL A 630 13.19 -9.44 24.00
CA VAL A 630 13.73 -8.13 24.41
C VAL A 630 13.46 -7.07 23.34
N PHE A 631 13.69 -7.39 22.07
CA PHE A 631 13.50 -6.45 20.97
C PHE A 631 12.03 -6.04 20.76
N GLU A 632 11.09 -6.98 20.89
CA GLU A 632 9.66 -6.68 20.82
C GLU A 632 9.22 -5.76 21.97
N SER A 633 9.75 -5.95 23.17
CA SER A 633 9.50 -5.04 24.30
C SER A 633 9.99 -3.62 23.97
N TYR A 634 11.22 -3.47 23.49
CA TYR A 634 11.75 -2.16 23.09
C TYR A 634 10.92 -1.51 21.98
N THR A 635 10.44 -2.32 21.03
CA THR A 635 9.58 -1.85 19.95
C THR A 635 8.29 -1.28 20.51
N TYR A 636 7.63 -2.01 21.41
CA TYR A 636 6.41 -1.58 22.07
C TYR A 636 6.59 -0.26 22.81
N ASP A 637 7.68 -0.12 23.56
CA ASP A 637 7.97 1.09 24.35
C ASP A 637 8.26 2.31 23.48
N VAL A 638 9.00 2.15 22.38
CA VAL A 638 9.24 3.24 21.41
C VAL A 638 7.93 3.68 20.76
N LEU A 639 7.06 2.72 20.38
CA LEU A 639 5.76 3.05 19.78
C LEU A 639 4.83 3.75 20.78
N ARG A 640 4.85 3.37 22.06
CA ARG A 640 4.13 4.11 23.12
C ARG A 640 4.65 5.54 23.26
N LEU A 641 5.97 5.73 23.21
CA LEU A 641 6.55 7.07 23.28
C LEU A 641 6.20 7.93 22.05
N ALA A 642 6.24 7.33 20.86
CA ALA A 642 5.84 8.00 19.63
C ALA A 642 4.36 8.39 19.66
N LEU A 643 3.49 7.49 20.12
CA LEU A 643 2.06 7.75 20.33
C LEU A 643 1.85 8.90 21.32
N LYS A 644 2.51 8.87 22.49
CA LYS A 644 2.43 9.95 23.48
C LYS A 644 2.79 11.32 22.91
N ASN A 645 3.73 11.36 21.97
CA ASN A 645 4.22 12.59 21.36
C ASN A 645 3.53 12.94 20.05
N SER A 646 2.60 12.12 19.55
CA SER A 646 1.92 12.40 18.27
C SER A 646 1.23 13.77 18.22
N PRO A 647 0.63 14.29 19.31
CA PRO A 647 0.03 15.63 19.31
C PRO A 647 1.05 16.78 19.29
N ASN A 648 2.32 16.51 19.65
CA ASN A 648 3.34 17.54 19.86
C ASN A 648 4.20 17.81 18.62
N PHE A 649 4.20 16.89 17.64
CA PHE A 649 5.03 16.99 16.44
C PHE A 649 4.18 17.00 15.18
N HIS A 650 4.54 17.86 14.23
CA HIS A 650 3.83 17.98 12.95
C HIS A 650 4.38 16.99 11.92
N SER A 651 5.68 16.72 11.93
CA SER A 651 6.33 15.82 10.97
C SER A 651 7.30 14.84 11.62
N LYS A 652 7.50 13.69 10.96
CA LYS A 652 8.47 12.67 11.35
C LYS A 652 9.89 13.22 11.48
N ASN A 653 10.30 14.08 10.55
CA ASN A 653 11.65 14.68 10.58
C ASN A 653 11.85 15.55 11.81
N GLN A 654 10.83 16.30 12.23
CA GLN A 654 10.88 17.11 13.44
C GLN A 654 11.07 16.25 14.69
N PHE A 655 10.32 15.15 14.80
CA PHE A 655 10.47 14.18 15.90
C PHE A 655 11.87 13.59 15.94
N VAL A 656 12.36 13.08 14.81
CA VAL A 656 13.68 12.44 14.72
C VAL A 656 14.82 13.43 15.04
N MET A 657 14.71 14.68 14.59
CA MET A 657 15.70 15.72 14.92
C MET A 657 15.77 15.98 16.43
N GLU A 658 14.63 16.01 17.13
CA GLU A 658 14.63 16.22 18.58
C GLU A 658 15.22 15.01 19.32
N VAL A 659 14.94 13.79 18.86
CA VAL A 659 15.58 12.57 19.41
C VAL A 659 17.10 12.63 19.26
N ASP A 660 17.59 13.01 18.08
CA ASP A 660 19.03 13.13 17.84
C ASP A 660 19.64 14.28 18.67
N ARG A 661 18.92 15.38 18.90
CA ARG A 661 19.36 16.49 19.78
C ARG A 661 19.52 16.05 21.24
N VAL A 662 18.55 15.29 21.76
CA VAL A 662 18.64 14.70 23.10
C VAL A 662 19.84 13.79 23.20
N GLY A 663 20.06 12.93 22.20
CA GLY A 663 21.21 12.03 22.14
C GLY A 663 22.58 12.72 22.11
N LEU A 664 22.67 13.94 21.57
CA LEU A 664 23.91 14.75 21.59
C LEU A 664 24.15 15.50 22.90
N SER A 665 23.11 15.66 23.72
CA SER A 665 23.16 16.42 24.99
C SER A 665 23.46 15.56 26.22
N THR A 666 23.56 14.24 26.02
CA THR A 666 23.72 13.19 27.04
C THR A 666 24.77 12.19 26.61
#